data_AF-A0A1V0U7G5-F1
#
_entry.id   AF-A0A1V0U7G5-F1
#
_cell.length_a   1.000
_cell.length_b   1.000
_cell.length_c   1.000
_cell.angle_alpha   90.00
_cell.angle_beta   90.00
_cell.angle_gamma   90.00
#
_symmetry.space_group_name_H-M   'P 1'
#
loop_
_entity.id
_entity.type
_entity.pdbx_description
1 polymer ?
#
loop_
_entity_poly.entity_id
_entity_poly.type
_entity_poly.pdbx_seq_one_letter_code
_entity_poly.pdbx_strand_id
1 'polypeptide(L)'
;MTGPLVPFREFVLKVHSRCDLACDHCYVYEHADQSWLTRPKVISDEAVSRTARRLAEHATTHALPSVTVILHGGEPLLAGPARLRRVCEELGSALNGIAELDLRIHTNGVQLSPRYLDLFDEFHVRVGISLDGDRAANDRHRRYADGRSSHPLVLRAIDLLHQERYRHLDLGLLCTVDVRNDPVAVHDALAGLEPPLVDFLLPHATWDDPPHRPDGSPTAYADWLLTVFDRWTERGRPMPVRMFSSVLSTLSGGPSLTESLGLAPTDLVVIETDGTLEQVDSLKSAYEGAAATGFDVFRNTLDEVAAHPGVRVRQLGLAGVGDTCRRCPLVRSCGGGLYTHRYRSGGPPSHPGGGFDNPSVYCADLAALIRGIEDRTAAATESPALRSPDALLAAHQDLTRTLLAVLHDTLDGHGGELWDSSWRLAAAVEAETGGADALDAVLAHPYTRTWLLDALADADAGRPLGEPAAERFAATVAAAAVRARLDLPVPVAYRDGSLHLPTLGTVVLGGPGDRGRAVVRPADGGLLVREPGAAPGTEVRVARDEPEGPHWRPVRVLRRAPAPVLLLDDLDPFRDRFDAPAADRLGAEEADARARRFAEAWSLLADAVPGQAAEAARTLTTLTPLSAGAAAPGRHGPGALGVGPAADARGLALGLLGAFRRAKLRALGEVTDLYALDGTWEHRTPWGSERVTFSRLLAETYERAGLGLYDPGFLAGVPEALDMIENAAEVTVDGKQLVAAVRKEISGIRSPAATPRDKSLSPAGHTPGIPASGRKVMFE
;
A
#
# COMPACT_ATOMS: atom_id res chain seq x y z
N MET A 1 6.24 -4.22 -28.05
CA MET A 1 6.04 -5.31 -27.07
C MET A 1 7.38 -5.59 -26.40
N THR A 2 7.79 -4.79 -25.42
CA THR A 2 9.18 -4.76 -24.91
C THR A 2 9.31 -4.97 -23.40
N GLY A 3 8.25 -5.42 -22.72
CA GLY A 3 8.33 -5.82 -21.30
C GLY A 3 8.91 -7.23 -21.13
N PRO A 4 9.42 -7.57 -19.93
CA PRO A 4 9.78 -8.94 -19.60
C PRO A 4 8.57 -9.89 -19.74
N LEU A 5 8.84 -11.17 -19.99
CA LEU A 5 7.80 -12.21 -19.99
C LEU A 5 7.25 -12.35 -18.56
N VAL A 6 5.93 -12.37 -18.39
CA VAL A 6 5.31 -12.67 -17.10
C VAL A 6 4.99 -14.16 -17.07
N PRO A 7 5.62 -14.95 -16.18
CA PRO A 7 5.37 -16.39 -16.11
C PRO A 7 3.96 -16.65 -15.58
N PHE A 8 3.28 -17.66 -16.14
CA PHE A 8 1.99 -18.08 -15.61
C PHE A 8 2.10 -18.65 -14.19
N ARG A 9 1.14 -18.29 -13.35
CA ARG A 9 1.00 -18.80 -11.97
C ARG A 9 -0.35 -19.45 -11.73
N GLU A 10 -1.36 -19.10 -12.54
CA GLU A 10 -2.71 -19.64 -12.46
C GLU A 10 -3.06 -20.44 -13.72
N PHE A 11 -3.58 -21.64 -13.51
CA PHE A 11 -3.89 -22.59 -14.59
C PHE A 11 -5.32 -23.06 -14.43
N VAL A 12 -6.19 -22.72 -15.39
CA VAL A 12 -7.57 -23.20 -15.43
C VAL A 12 -7.61 -24.49 -16.23
N LEU A 13 -7.71 -25.62 -15.56
CA LEU A 13 -7.73 -26.94 -16.18
C LEU A 13 -9.16 -27.43 -16.38
N LYS A 14 -9.62 -27.50 -17.63
CA LYS A 14 -10.93 -28.04 -17.98
C LYS A 14 -10.88 -29.57 -17.89
N VAL A 15 -11.42 -30.14 -16.81
CA VAL A 15 -11.48 -31.60 -16.61
C VAL A 15 -12.70 -32.24 -17.25
N HIS A 16 -13.75 -31.42 -17.50
CA HIS A 16 -14.98 -31.85 -18.16
C HIS A 16 -15.60 -30.70 -18.99
N SER A 17 -16.02 -30.93 -20.23
CA SER A 17 -16.49 -29.85 -21.13
C SER A 17 -18.02 -29.67 -21.20
N ARG A 18 -18.80 -30.55 -20.56
CA ARG A 18 -20.28 -30.46 -20.50
C ARG A 18 -20.77 -30.08 -19.11
N CYS A 19 -21.98 -29.56 -19.02
CA CYS A 19 -22.65 -29.18 -17.79
C CYS A 19 -23.99 -29.92 -17.66
N ASP A 20 -24.46 -30.11 -16.43
CA ASP A 20 -25.77 -30.68 -16.10
C ASP A 20 -26.85 -29.59 -15.83
N LEU A 21 -26.47 -28.31 -15.89
CA LEU A 21 -27.37 -27.16 -15.92
C LEU A 21 -27.35 -26.49 -17.30
N ALA A 22 -28.42 -25.76 -17.61
CA ALA A 22 -28.61 -25.00 -18.84
C ALA A 22 -28.75 -23.50 -18.51
N CYS A 23 -27.69 -22.92 -17.94
CA CYS A 23 -27.69 -21.50 -17.59
C CYS A 23 -27.67 -20.65 -18.86
N ASP A 24 -28.70 -19.83 -19.06
CA ASP A 24 -28.89 -18.96 -20.24
C ASP A 24 -27.88 -17.80 -20.32
N HIS A 25 -27.19 -17.48 -19.23
CA HIS A 25 -26.09 -16.50 -19.22
C HIS A 25 -24.69 -17.15 -19.32
N CYS A 26 -24.60 -18.44 -19.61
CA CYS A 26 -23.31 -19.14 -19.61
C CYS A 26 -22.49 -18.76 -20.84
N TYR A 27 -21.40 -18.02 -20.63
CA TYR A 27 -20.51 -17.58 -21.71
C TYR A 27 -19.83 -18.72 -22.48
N VAL A 28 -19.79 -19.93 -21.93
CA VAL A 28 -19.23 -21.10 -22.62
C VAL A 28 -20.22 -21.70 -23.62
N TYR A 29 -21.53 -21.61 -23.34
CA TYR A 29 -22.56 -22.33 -24.10
C TYR A 29 -23.44 -21.40 -24.95
N GLU A 30 -23.65 -20.16 -24.50
CA GLU A 30 -24.65 -19.24 -25.08
C GLU A 30 -24.04 -18.06 -25.85
N HIS A 31 -22.72 -17.85 -25.76
CA HIS A 31 -22.05 -16.73 -26.42
C HIS A 31 -21.41 -17.13 -27.77
N ALA A 32 -20.66 -16.20 -28.36
CA ALA A 32 -20.19 -16.27 -29.74
C ALA A 32 -19.33 -17.50 -30.07
N ASP A 33 -18.49 -17.96 -29.14
CA ASP A 33 -17.64 -19.14 -29.36
C ASP A 33 -18.39 -20.45 -29.05
N GLN A 34 -18.39 -21.37 -30.00
CA GLN A 34 -19.07 -22.67 -29.92
C GLN A 34 -18.09 -23.85 -29.98
N SER A 35 -16.80 -23.60 -29.71
CA SER A 35 -15.73 -24.61 -29.74
C SER A 35 -15.99 -25.79 -28.80
N TRP A 36 -16.73 -25.57 -27.71
CA TRP A 36 -17.12 -26.61 -26.74
C TRP A 36 -17.80 -27.81 -27.40
N LEU A 37 -18.54 -27.62 -28.50
CA LEU A 37 -19.28 -28.67 -29.21
C LEU A 37 -18.38 -29.80 -29.68
N THR A 38 -17.15 -29.49 -30.08
CA THR A 38 -16.19 -30.45 -30.65
C THR A 38 -15.19 -30.97 -29.63
N ARG A 39 -15.06 -30.34 -28.46
CA ARG A 39 -14.14 -30.76 -27.40
C ARG A 39 -14.54 -32.12 -26.78
N PRO A 40 -13.58 -32.98 -26.40
CA PRO A 40 -13.85 -34.20 -25.63
C PRO A 40 -14.63 -33.90 -24.35
N LYS A 41 -15.51 -34.82 -23.94
CA LYS A 41 -16.31 -34.63 -22.72
C LYS A 41 -15.46 -34.60 -21.45
N VAL A 42 -14.47 -35.49 -21.37
CA VAL A 42 -13.62 -35.71 -20.19
C VAL A 42 -12.17 -35.63 -20.66
N ILE A 43 -11.30 -35.02 -19.86
CA ILE A 43 -9.85 -34.98 -20.11
C ILE A 43 -9.23 -36.39 -20.12
N SER A 44 -8.28 -36.65 -21.03
CA SER A 44 -7.59 -37.94 -21.15
C SER A 44 -6.43 -38.09 -20.17
N ASP A 45 -6.03 -39.31 -19.82
CA ASP A 45 -4.84 -39.58 -18.98
C ASP A 45 -3.57 -38.95 -19.61
N GLU A 46 -3.45 -39.02 -20.94
CA GLU A 46 -2.31 -38.45 -21.65
C GLU A 46 -2.26 -36.91 -21.53
N ALA A 47 -3.39 -36.23 -21.69
CA ALA A 47 -3.46 -34.78 -21.54
C ALA A 47 -3.16 -34.34 -20.10
N VAL A 48 -3.64 -35.08 -19.08
CA VAL A 48 -3.32 -34.83 -17.67
C VAL A 48 -1.82 -34.95 -17.42
N SER A 49 -1.21 -36.07 -17.82
CA SER A 49 0.22 -36.31 -17.62
C SER A 49 1.09 -35.25 -18.32
N ARG A 50 0.73 -34.88 -19.55
CA ARG A 50 1.42 -33.80 -20.28
C ARG A 50 1.26 -32.45 -19.61
N THR A 51 0.06 -32.12 -19.15
CA THR A 51 -0.21 -30.88 -18.40
C THR A 51 0.67 -30.81 -17.16
N ALA A 52 0.65 -31.84 -16.30
CA ALA A 52 1.47 -31.91 -15.09
C ALA A 52 2.96 -31.70 -15.38
N ARG A 53 3.47 -32.32 -16.45
CA ARG A 53 4.86 -32.14 -16.90
C ARG A 53 5.15 -30.70 -17.32
N ARG A 54 4.26 -30.05 -18.08
CA ARG A 54 4.45 -28.65 -18.50
C ARG A 54 4.45 -27.69 -17.33
N LEU A 55 3.58 -27.92 -16.33
CA LEU A 55 3.53 -27.12 -15.11
C LEU A 55 4.84 -27.25 -14.32
N ALA A 56 5.37 -28.46 -14.14
CA ALA A 56 6.64 -28.71 -13.45
C ALA A 56 7.85 -28.10 -14.19
N GLU A 57 7.90 -28.24 -15.53
CA GLU A 57 8.91 -27.60 -16.39
C GLU A 57 8.90 -26.07 -16.15
N HIS A 58 7.73 -25.45 -16.25
CA HIS A 58 7.55 -24.01 -16.09
C HIS A 58 7.89 -23.50 -14.68
N ALA A 59 7.39 -24.19 -13.64
CA ALA A 59 7.66 -23.84 -12.25
C ALA A 59 9.15 -23.91 -11.91
N THR A 60 9.86 -24.90 -12.45
CA THR A 60 11.31 -25.04 -12.31
C THR A 60 12.05 -23.90 -13.00
N THR A 61 11.71 -23.61 -14.26
CA THR A 61 12.37 -22.57 -15.06
C THR A 61 12.28 -21.19 -14.42
N HIS A 62 11.14 -20.86 -13.83
CA HIS A 62 10.89 -19.55 -13.22
C HIS A 62 11.02 -19.52 -11.70
N ALA A 63 11.50 -20.62 -11.09
CA ALA A 63 11.62 -20.80 -9.65
C ALA A 63 10.34 -20.34 -8.90
N LEU A 64 9.17 -20.78 -9.38
CA LEU A 64 7.90 -20.35 -8.82
C LEU A 64 7.76 -20.93 -7.40
N PRO A 65 7.46 -20.10 -6.38
CA PRO A 65 7.25 -20.61 -5.03
C PRO A 65 5.94 -21.41 -4.92
N SER A 66 4.97 -21.11 -5.79
CA SER A 66 3.67 -21.78 -5.82
C SER A 66 3.04 -21.74 -7.21
N VAL A 67 2.17 -22.73 -7.46
CA VAL A 67 1.34 -22.89 -8.67
C VAL A 67 -0.11 -23.10 -8.25
N THR A 68 -1.03 -22.30 -8.80
CA THR A 68 -2.47 -22.47 -8.57
C THR A 68 -3.11 -23.18 -9.75
N VAL A 69 -3.79 -24.31 -9.50
CA VAL A 69 -4.56 -25.02 -10.53
C VAL A 69 -6.04 -25.04 -10.15
N ILE A 70 -6.86 -24.42 -11.00
CA ILE A 70 -8.31 -24.39 -10.85
C ILE A 70 -8.91 -25.47 -11.75
N LEU A 71 -9.37 -26.55 -11.14
CA LEU A 71 -10.19 -27.57 -11.78
C LEU A 71 -11.52 -26.93 -12.16
N HIS A 72 -11.77 -26.85 -13.46
CA HIS A 72 -12.96 -26.21 -14.02
C HIS A 72 -13.57 -27.11 -15.09
N GLY A 73 -14.66 -26.66 -15.68
CA GLY A 73 -15.27 -27.32 -16.83
C GLY A 73 -16.50 -26.56 -17.32
N GLY A 74 -17.38 -27.29 -18.00
CA GLY A 74 -18.81 -27.03 -17.85
C GLY A 74 -19.21 -27.22 -16.39
N GLU A 75 -19.30 -28.49 -15.98
CA GLU A 75 -19.35 -28.89 -14.58
C GLU A 75 -18.25 -29.93 -14.30
N PRO A 76 -17.20 -29.59 -13.53
CA PRO A 76 -16.06 -30.48 -13.32
C PRO A 76 -16.39 -31.75 -12.51
N LEU A 77 -17.40 -31.72 -11.62
CA LEU A 77 -17.76 -32.90 -10.84
C LEU A 77 -18.29 -34.05 -11.71
N LEU A 78 -18.80 -33.77 -12.91
CA LEU A 78 -19.21 -34.80 -13.88
C LEU A 78 -18.06 -35.68 -14.38
N ALA A 79 -16.80 -35.27 -14.21
CA ALA A 79 -15.64 -36.12 -14.48
C ALA A 79 -15.61 -37.38 -13.58
N GLY A 80 -16.23 -37.30 -12.40
CA GLY A 80 -16.31 -38.36 -11.41
C GLY A 80 -15.08 -38.43 -10.48
N PRO A 81 -15.23 -38.95 -9.24
CA PRO A 81 -14.17 -38.91 -8.22
C PRO A 81 -12.88 -39.64 -8.64
N ALA A 82 -13.00 -40.75 -9.37
CA ALA A 82 -11.84 -41.52 -9.83
C ALA A 82 -10.99 -40.74 -10.84
N ARG A 83 -11.62 -39.93 -11.71
CA ARG A 83 -10.90 -39.07 -12.66
C ARG A 83 -10.24 -37.90 -11.95
N LEU A 84 -10.96 -37.23 -11.05
CA LEU A 84 -10.41 -36.11 -10.28
C LEU A 84 -9.22 -36.54 -9.41
N ARG A 85 -9.32 -37.72 -8.76
CA ARG A 85 -8.19 -38.31 -8.03
C ARG A 85 -6.93 -38.43 -8.90
N ARG A 86 -7.05 -39.03 -10.08
CA ARG A 86 -5.91 -39.17 -11.00
C ARG A 86 -5.30 -37.82 -11.38
N VAL A 87 -6.14 -36.81 -11.60
CA VAL A 87 -5.66 -35.44 -11.89
C VAL A 87 -4.86 -34.89 -10.71
N CYS A 88 -5.39 -35.00 -9.48
CA CYS A 88 -4.70 -34.53 -8.28
C CYS A 88 -3.38 -35.29 -8.02
N GLU A 89 -3.38 -36.61 -8.17
CA GLU A 89 -2.18 -37.47 -8.02
C GLU A 89 -1.08 -37.07 -9.02
N GLU A 90 -1.42 -36.92 -10.30
CA GLU A 90 -0.46 -36.55 -11.33
C GLU A 90 0.10 -35.13 -11.13
N LEU A 91 -0.75 -34.16 -10.81
CA LEU A 91 -0.30 -32.78 -10.53
C LEU A 91 0.57 -32.70 -9.28
N GLY A 92 0.13 -33.33 -8.19
CA GLY A 92 0.87 -33.37 -6.92
C GLY A 92 2.21 -34.06 -7.07
N SER A 93 2.25 -35.21 -7.75
CA SER A 93 3.51 -35.92 -8.01
C SER A 93 4.48 -35.12 -8.88
N ALA A 94 3.98 -34.37 -9.87
CA ALA A 94 4.83 -33.61 -10.77
C ALA A 94 5.44 -32.36 -10.12
N LEU A 95 4.73 -31.71 -9.20
CA LEU A 95 5.17 -30.47 -8.53
C LEU A 95 5.86 -30.70 -7.18
N ASN A 96 5.80 -31.92 -6.63
CA ASN A 96 6.42 -32.25 -5.35
C ASN A 96 7.93 -31.92 -5.34
N GLY A 97 8.34 -31.08 -4.38
CA GLY A 97 9.72 -30.61 -4.25
C GLY A 97 10.14 -29.55 -5.28
N ILE A 98 9.22 -29.05 -6.11
CA ILE A 98 9.45 -27.99 -7.10
C ILE A 98 8.73 -26.70 -6.68
N ALA A 99 7.43 -26.76 -6.40
CA ALA A 99 6.61 -25.62 -6.01
C ALA A 99 5.41 -26.07 -5.17
N GLU A 100 4.91 -25.21 -4.29
CA GLU A 100 3.65 -25.47 -3.57
C GLU A 100 2.47 -25.51 -4.54
N LEU A 101 1.63 -26.53 -4.44
CA LEU A 101 0.47 -26.72 -5.31
C LEU A 101 -0.82 -26.30 -4.59
N ASP A 102 -1.43 -25.21 -5.03
CA ASP A 102 -2.76 -24.76 -4.56
C ASP A 102 -3.85 -25.26 -5.52
N LEU A 103 -4.57 -26.32 -5.11
CA LEU A 103 -5.67 -26.88 -5.87
C LEU A 103 -7.00 -26.24 -5.49
N ARG A 104 -7.75 -25.83 -6.51
CA ARG A 104 -9.10 -25.28 -6.36
C ARG A 104 -10.05 -25.93 -7.35
N ILE A 105 -11.34 -25.93 -7.04
CA ILE A 105 -12.39 -26.37 -7.97
C ILE A 105 -13.55 -25.38 -7.93
N HIS A 106 -14.05 -24.99 -9.09
CA HIS A 106 -15.29 -24.21 -9.21
C HIS A 106 -16.41 -25.08 -9.76
N THR A 107 -17.49 -25.21 -9.01
CA THR A 107 -18.62 -26.10 -9.33
C THR A 107 -19.96 -25.36 -9.20
N ASN A 108 -20.97 -25.81 -9.93
CA ASN A 108 -22.35 -25.43 -9.71
C ASN A 108 -22.96 -26.05 -8.43
N GLY A 109 -22.24 -26.97 -7.78
CA GLY A 109 -22.60 -27.58 -6.50
C GLY A 109 -23.61 -28.73 -6.56
N VAL A 110 -24.33 -28.95 -7.66
CA VAL A 110 -25.47 -29.89 -7.65
C VAL A 110 -25.06 -31.37 -7.50
N GLN A 111 -23.82 -31.70 -7.86
CA GLN A 111 -23.24 -33.04 -7.70
C GLN A 111 -22.40 -33.19 -6.42
N LEU A 112 -22.20 -32.12 -5.64
CA LEU A 112 -21.32 -32.16 -4.47
C LEU A 112 -21.88 -33.12 -3.42
N SER A 113 -21.01 -33.98 -2.90
CA SER A 113 -21.37 -35.01 -1.94
C SER A 113 -20.16 -35.35 -1.07
N PRO A 114 -20.37 -36.04 0.08
CA PRO A 114 -19.26 -36.46 0.94
C PRO A 114 -18.15 -37.22 0.20
N ARG A 115 -18.49 -38.03 -0.82
CA ARG A 115 -17.50 -38.75 -1.62
C ARG A 115 -16.52 -37.82 -2.36
N TYR A 116 -16.96 -36.65 -2.81
CA TYR A 116 -16.07 -35.65 -3.40
C TYR A 116 -15.31 -34.87 -2.32
N LEU A 117 -15.98 -34.51 -1.23
CA LEU A 117 -15.36 -33.76 -0.14
C LEU A 117 -14.27 -34.57 0.58
N ASP A 118 -14.45 -35.87 0.77
CA ASP A 118 -13.41 -36.77 1.30
C ASP A 118 -12.18 -36.82 0.37
N LEU A 119 -12.39 -36.78 -0.96
CA LEU A 119 -11.30 -36.69 -1.93
C LEU A 119 -10.62 -35.31 -1.87
N PHE A 120 -11.40 -34.25 -1.73
CA PHE A 120 -10.87 -32.89 -1.68
C PHE A 120 -10.12 -32.60 -0.38
N ASP A 121 -10.54 -33.19 0.73
CA ASP A 121 -9.81 -33.20 2.00
C ASP A 121 -8.43 -33.86 1.84
N GLU A 122 -8.40 -35.05 1.21
CA GLU A 122 -7.16 -35.79 0.96
C GLU A 122 -6.13 -35.03 0.12
N PHE A 123 -6.57 -34.26 -0.88
CA PHE A 123 -5.70 -33.52 -1.79
C PHE A 123 -5.71 -32.00 -1.56
N HIS A 124 -6.31 -31.54 -0.45
CA HIS A 124 -6.46 -30.13 -0.10
C HIS A 124 -7.07 -29.25 -1.21
N VAL A 125 -8.07 -29.77 -1.93
CA VAL A 125 -8.77 -29.06 -3.01
C VAL A 125 -9.83 -28.13 -2.41
N ARG A 126 -9.66 -26.81 -2.54
CA ARG A 126 -10.67 -25.85 -2.07
C ARG A 126 -11.80 -25.66 -3.07
N VAL A 127 -13.03 -25.52 -2.59
CA VAL A 127 -14.27 -25.57 -3.37
C VAL A 127 -14.93 -24.20 -3.41
N GLY A 128 -15.03 -23.62 -4.61
CA GLY A 128 -15.87 -22.45 -4.88
C GLY A 128 -17.22 -22.89 -5.48
N ILE A 129 -18.32 -22.39 -4.91
CA ILE A 129 -19.67 -22.73 -5.36
C ILE A 129 -20.31 -21.54 -6.09
N SER A 130 -20.88 -21.81 -7.26
CA SER A 130 -21.64 -20.80 -7.99
C SER A 130 -23.07 -20.67 -7.45
N LEU A 131 -23.45 -19.47 -6.99
CA LEU A 131 -24.78 -19.16 -6.45
C LEU A 131 -25.08 -17.67 -6.65
N ASP A 132 -26.16 -17.33 -7.34
CA ASP A 132 -26.46 -15.93 -7.71
C ASP A 132 -27.35 -15.18 -6.71
N GLY A 133 -27.50 -15.71 -5.49
CA GLY A 133 -28.31 -15.11 -4.42
C GLY A 133 -29.41 -16.04 -3.91
N ASP A 134 -30.57 -15.45 -3.61
CA ASP A 134 -31.75 -16.21 -3.20
C ASP A 134 -32.31 -17.07 -4.34
N ARG A 135 -33.36 -17.84 -4.06
CA ARG A 135 -33.95 -18.72 -5.06
C ARG A 135 -34.46 -17.96 -6.28
N ALA A 136 -35.02 -16.77 -6.11
CA ALA A 136 -35.54 -15.99 -7.22
C ALA A 136 -34.42 -15.52 -8.16
N ALA A 137 -33.31 -15.03 -7.58
CA ALA A 137 -32.13 -14.63 -8.31
C ALA A 137 -31.43 -15.82 -9.00
N ASN A 138 -31.18 -16.91 -8.27
CA ASN A 138 -30.55 -18.11 -8.81
C ASN A 138 -31.39 -18.76 -9.91
N ASP A 139 -32.68 -18.98 -9.65
CA ASP A 139 -33.57 -19.60 -10.62
C ASP A 139 -33.82 -18.69 -11.82
N ARG A 140 -33.44 -17.41 -11.84
CA ARG A 140 -33.54 -16.61 -13.07
C ARG A 140 -32.71 -17.19 -14.21
N HIS A 141 -31.57 -17.82 -13.88
CA HIS A 141 -30.59 -18.29 -14.84
C HIS A 141 -30.19 -19.76 -14.63
N ARG A 142 -29.91 -20.18 -13.39
CA ARG A 142 -29.28 -21.46 -13.08
C ARG A 142 -30.30 -22.58 -12.95
N ARG A 143 -30.91 -22.97 -14.07
CA ARG A 143 -31.90 -24.06 -14.13
C ARG A 143 -31.36 -25.30 -14.82
N TYR A 144 -31.98 -26.44 -14.53
CA TYR A 144 -31.88 -27.60 -15.41
C TYR A 144 -32.52 -27.29 -16.77
N ALA A 145 -32.15 -28.05 -17.81
CA ALA A 145 -32.72 -27.91 -19.15
C ALA A 145 -34.26 -28.10 -19.20
N ASP A 146 -34.84 -28.80 -18.21
CA ASP A 146 -36.29 -28.97 -18.05
C ASP A 146 -36.97 -27.86 -17.20
N GLY A 147 -36.22 -26.83 -16.82
CA GLY A 147 -36.69 -25.68 -16.05
C GLY A 147 -36.73 -25.91 -14.54
N ARG A 148 -36.34 -27.08 -14.02
CA ARG A 148 -36.25 -27.29 -12.57
C ARG A 148 -35.17 -26.39 -11.93
N SER A 149 -35.44 -25.99 -10.69
CA SER A 149 -34.52 -25.22 -9.85
C SER A 149 -33.31 -26.04 -9.42
N SER A 150 -32.12 -25.46 -9.51
CA SER A 150 -30.87 -26.02 -8.94
C SER A 150 -30.69 -25.63 -7.46
N HIS A 151 -31.26 -24.50 -7.04
CA HIS A 151 -30.99 -23.83 -5.77
C HIS A 151 -31.04 -24.74 -4.52
N PRO A 152 -32.04 -25.63 -4.32
CA PRO A 152 -32.06 -26.52 -3.15
C PRO A 152 -30.85 -27.46 -3.06
N LEU A 153 -30.31 -27.89 -4.20
CA LEU A 153 -29.14 -28.77 -4.23
C LEU A 153 -27.85 -27.98 -3.98
N VAL A 154 -27.79 -26.73 -4.43
CA VAL A 154 -26.67 -25.82 -4.14
C VAL A 154 -26.59 -25.51 -2.65
N LEU A 155 -27.73 -25.21 -2.00
CA LEU A 155 -27.75 -24.98 -0.54
C LEU A 155 -27.31 -26.23 0.23
N ARG A 156 -27.74 -27.43 -0.20
CA ARG A 156 -27.26 -28.68 0.40
C ARG A 156 -25.75 -28.86 0.23
N ALA A 157 -25.16 -28.43 -0.87
CA ALA A 157 -23.72 -28.47 -1.08
C ALA A 157 -22.97 -27.56 -0.10
N ILE A 158 -23.50 -26.37 0.16
CA ILE A 158 -22.98 -25.42 1.16
C ILE A 158 -23.12 -25.99 2.58
N ASP A 159 -24.26 -26.59 2.92
CA ASP A 159 -24.45 -27.26 4.22
C ASP A 159 -23.43 -28.40 4.45
N LEU A 160 -22.99 -29.08 3.39
CA LEU A 160 -21.91 -30.05 3.50
C LEU A 160 -20.57 -29.38 3.83
N LEU A 161 -20.22 -28.27 3.16
CA LEU A 161 -19.00 -27.52 3.43
C LEU A 161 -18.99 -26.91 4.84
N HIS A 162 -20.15 -26.58 5.41
CA HIS A 162 -20.25 -26.08 6.79
C HIS A 162 -19.96 -27.12 7.87
N GLN A 163 -19.94 -28.41 7.54
CA GLN A 163 -19.53 -29.44 8.50
C GLN A 163 -18.09 -29.19 8.92
N GLU A 164 -17.82 -29.31 10.23
CA GLU A 164 -16.49 -29.03 10.82
C GLU A 164 -15.33 -29.72 10.08
N ARG A 165 -15.55 -30.95 9.63
CA ARG A 165 -14.56 -31.73 8.85
C ARG A 165 -14.25 -31.17 7.45
N TYR A 166 -15.12 -30.36 6.85
CA TYR A 166 -14.94 -29.85 5.48
C TYR A 166 -14.86 -28.32 5.41
N ARG A 167 -15.08 -27.60 6.51
CA ARG A 167 -15.10 -26.13 6.54
C ARG A 167 -13.84 -25.49 5.98
N HIS A 168 -12.68 -26.12 6.16
CA HIS A 168 -11.40 -25.63 5.63
C HIS A 168 -11.28 -25.74 4.09
N LEU A 169 -12.16 -26.52 3.45
CA LEU A 169 -12.24 -26.65 2.00
C LEU A 169 -13.07 -25.55 1.36
N ASP A 170 -13.84 -24.79 2.13
CA ASP A 170 -14.71 -23.74 1.58
C ASP A 170 -13.89 -22.56 1.05
N LEU A 171 -13.99 -22.29 -0.26
CA LEU A 171 -13.36 -21.14 -0.92
C LEU A 171 -14.30 -19.94 -1.00
N GLY A 172 -15.62 -20.15 -0.82
CA GLY A 172 -16.65 -19.12 -0.92
C GLY A 172 -17.55 -19.24 -2.16
N LEU A 173 -18.29 -18.16 -2.41
CA LEU A 173 -19.38 -18.11 -3.39
C LEU A 173 -19.05 -17.21 -4.58
N LEU A 174 -19.36 -17.69 -5.78
CA LEU A 174 -19.28 -16.93 -7.03
C LEU A 174 -20.70 -16.55 -7.49
N CYS A 175 -21.00 -15.25 -7.55
CA CYS A 175 -22.32 -14.71 -7.86
C CYS A 175 -22.25 -13.86 -9.13
N THR A 176 -22.93 -14.27 -10.20
CA THR A 176 -23.07 -13.43 -11.40
C THR A 176 -24.11 -12.34 -11.12
N VAL A 177 -23.72 -11.08 -11.31
CA VAL A 177 -24.60 -9.93 -11.07
C VAL A 177 -25.68 -9.85 -12.15
N ASP A 178 -26.93 -9.71 -11.71
CA ASP A 178 -28.06 -9.32 -12.56
C ASP A 178 -28.83 -8.18 -11.90
N VAL A 179 -28.82 -7.03 -12.57
CA VAL A 179 -29.47 -5.78 -12.13
C VAL A 179 -30.99 -5.88 -11.99
N ARG A 180 -31.62 -6.96 -12.48
CA ARG A 180 -33.04 -7.25 -12.30
C ARG A 180 -33.37 -7.87 -10.94
N ASN A 181 -32.36 -8.33 -10.21
CA ASN A 181 -32.53 -8.87 -8.86
C ASN A 181 -32.36 -7.75 -7.83
N ASP A 182 -33.07 -7.84 -6.70
CA ASP A 182 -32.87 -6.91 -5.59
C ASP A 182 -31.46 -7.09 -4.99
N PRO A 183 -30.58 -6.07 -5.03
CA PRO A 183 -29.23 -6.17 -4.50
C PRO A 183 -29.19 -6.55 -3.03
N VAL A 184 -30.12 -6.05 -2.22
CA VAL A 184 -30.14 -6.33 -0.77
C VAL A 184 -30.55 -7.77 -0.51
N ALA A 185 -31.56 -8.28 -1.21
CA ALA A 185 -32.00 -9.67 -1.08
C ALA A 185 -30.89 -10.65 -1.50
N VAL A 186 -30.19 -10.37 -2.62
CA VAL A 186 -29.06 -11.18 -3.06
C VAL A 186 -27.95 -11.17 -2.02
N HIS A 187 -27.52 -9.99 -1.56
CA HIS A 187 -26.48 -9.88 -0.54
C HIS A 187 -26.85 -10.60 0.76
N ASP A 188 -28.04 -10.33 1.31
CA ASP A 188 -28.45 -10.91 2.59
C ASP A 188 -28.61 -12.44 2.49
N ALA A 189 -29.05 -12.97 1.34
CA ALA A 189 -29.10 -14.41 1.11
C ALA A 189 -27.70 -15.04 1.08
N LEU A 190 -26.74 -14.43 0.39
CA LEU A 190 -25.37 -14.94 0.34
C LEU A 190 -24.67 -14.80 1.70
N ALA A 191 -24.79 -13.66 2.37
CA ALA A 191 -24.19 -13.40 3.68
C ALA A 191 -24.77 -14.30 4.78
N GLY A 192 -26.06 -14.63 4.69
CA GLY A 192 -26.72 -15.57 5.61
C GLY A 192 -26.20 -17.00 5.55
N LEU A 193 -25.41 -17.33 4.52
CA LEU A 193 -24.70 -18.60 4.39
C LEU A 193 -23.29 -18.54 4.99
N GLU A 194 -22.89 -17.43 5.63
CA GLU A 194 -21.59 -17.27 6.29
C GLU A 194 -20.35 -17.71 5.45
N PRO A 195 -20.28 -17.38 4.14
CA PRO A 195 -19.20 -17.85 3.30
C PRO A 195 -17.87 -17.16 3.68
N PRO A 196 -16.72 -17.83 3.51
CA PRO A 196 -15.41 -17.23 3.78
C PRO A 196 -15.07 -16.08 2.81
N LEU A 197 -15.72 -16.04 1.63
CA LEU A 197 -15.58 -14.99 0.63
C LEU A 197 -16.79 -14.98 -0.32
N VAL A 198 -17.15 -13.80 -0.82
CA VAL A 198 -18.08 -13.64 -1.96
C VAL A 198 -17.38 -12.92 -3.10
N ASP A 199 -17.64 -13.37 -4.33
CA ASP A 199 -17.17 -12.75 -5.55
C ASP A 199 -18.34 -12.39 -6.46
N PHE A 200 -18.64 -11.09 -6.56
CA PHE A 200 -19.62 -10.57 -7.50
C PHE A 200 -18.98 -10.39 -8.87
N LEU A 201 -19.49 -11.12 -9.86
CA LEU A 201 -18.98 -11.16 -11.23
C LEU A 201 -19.89 -10.36 -12.14
N LEU A 202 -19.35 -9.36 -12.85
CA LEU A 202 -20.08 -8.71 -13.93
C LEU A 202 -20.33 -9.74 -15.04
N PRO A 203 -21.55 -9.82 -15.61
CA PRO A 203 -21.82 -10.72 -16.71
C PRO A 203 -20.90 -10.40 -17.89
N HIS A 204 -20.43 -11.42 -18.60
CA HIS A 204 -19.62 -11.16 -19.78
C HIS A 204 -20.47 -10.48 -20.86
N ALA A 205 -19.98 -9.34 -21.34
CA ALA A 205 -20.61 -8.54 -22.36
C ALA A 205 -19.53 -7.90 -23.22
N THR A 206 -19.88 -7.44 -24.41
CA THR A 206 -18.99 -6.71 -25.32
C THR A 206 -19.70 -5.46 -25.83
N TRP A 207 -19.05 -4.65 -26.68
CA TRP A 207 -19.77 -3.57 -27.34
C TRP A 207 -20.73 -4.05 -28.43
N ASP A 208 -20.50 -5.24 -28.98
CA ASP A 208 -21.35 -5.84 -30.00
C ASP A 208 -22.57 -6.52 -29.37
N ASP A 209 -22.40 -7.08 -28.18
CA ASP A 209 -23.46 -7.63 -27.33
C ASP A 209 -23.41 -6.97 -25.95
N PRO A 210 -24.02 -5.76 -25.81
CA PRO A 210 -23.92 -4.95 -24.60
C PRO A 210 -24.71 -5.55 -23.43
N PRO A 211 -24.30 -5.25 -22.18
CA PRO A 211 -24.96 -5.79 -21.01
C PRO A 211 -26.40 -5.29 -20.91
N HIS A 212 -27.27 -6.11 -20.33
CA HIS A 212 -28.66 -5.74 -20.12
C HIS A 212 -28.78 -4.52 -19.19
N ARG A 213 -29.51 -3.50 -19.64
CA ARG A 213 -29.80 -2.26 -18.90
C ARG A 213 -31.27 -1.90 -19.12
N PRO A 214 -32.21 -2.34 -18.25
CA PRO A 214 -33.64 -2.16 -18.49
C PRO A 214 -34.04 -0.69 -18.68
N ASP A 215 -33.37 0.21 -17.97
CA ASP A 215 -33.70 1.64 -17.91
C ASP A 215 -32.77 2.48 -18.81
N GLY A 216 -31.84 1.83 -19.51
CA GLY A 216 -30.76 2.50 -20.24
C GLY A 216 -29.73 3.21 -19.35
N SER A 217 -29.80 3.06 -18.02
CA SER A 217 -28.84 3.70 -17.10
C SER A 217 -27.40 3.24 -17.40
N PRO A 218 -26.47 4.19 -17.66
CA PRO A 218 -25.07 3.86 -17.91
C PRO A 218 -24.35 3.35 -16.66
N THR A 219 -24.95 3.47 -15.47
CA THR A 219 -24.38 3.07 -14.17
C THR A 219 -25.20 2.00 -13.45
N ALA A 220 -26.15 1.33 -14.12
CA ALA A 220 -27.04 0.35 -13.50
C ALA A 220 -26.33 -0.73 -12.66
N TYR A 221 -25.18 -1.23 -13.11
CA TYR A 221 -24.42 -2.24 -12.37
C TYR A 221 -23.67 -1.63 -11.20
N ALA A 222 -23.16 -0.40 -11.34
CA ALA A 222 -22.56 0.33 -10.23
C ALA A 222 -23.57 0.66 -9.14
N ASP A 223 -24.77 1.13 -9.51
CA ASP A 223 -25.83 1.47 -8.57
C ASP A 223 -26.25 0.23 -7.76
N TRP A 224 -26.37 -0.93 -8.44
CA TRP A 224 -26.62 -2.22 -7.80
C TRP A 224 -25.49 -2.61 -6.84
N LEU A 225 -24.23 -2.57 -7.29
CA LEU A 225 -23.06 -2.96 -6.49
C LEU A 225 -22.81 -2.00 -5.31
N LEU A 226 -23.07 -0.70 -5.48
CA LEU A 226 -22.96 0.28 -4.40
C LEU A 226 -24.05 0.07 -3.35
N THR A 227 -25.25 -0.33 -3.76
CA THR A 227 -26.30 -0.73 -2.80
C THR A 227 -25.87 -1.96 -2.00
N VAL A 228 -25.23 -2.94 -2.64
CA VAL A 228 -24.63 -4.09 -1.95
C VAL A 228 -23.50 -3.64 -1.03
N PHE A 229 -22.63 -2.72 -1.46
CA PHE A 229 -21.52 -2.20 -0.65
C PHE A 229 -22.02 -1.49 0.62
N ASP A 230 -23.07 -0.68 0.49
CA ASP A 230 -23.71 0.01 1.61
C ASP A 230 -24.28 -1.01 2.60
N ARG A 231 -25.05 -1.98 2.11
CA ARG A 231 -25.59 -3.06 2.93
C ARG A 231 -24.52 -3.90 3.63
N TRP A 232 -23.46 -4.25 2.90
CA TRP A 232 -22.31 -4.99 3.41
C TRP A 232 -21.61 -4.23 4.54
N THR A 233 -21.43 -2.92 4.37
CA THR A 233 -20.83 -2.04 5.39
C THR A 233 -21.72 -1.87 6.61
N GLU A 234 -23.03 -1.65 6.44
CA GLU A 234 -24.02 -1.56 7.53
C GLU A 234 -24.03 -2.82 8.42
N ARG A 235 -23.80 -3.99 7.82
CA ARG A 235 -23.73 -5.28 8.51
C ARG A 235 -22.37 -5.54 9.18
N GLY A 236 -21.43 -4.58 9.14
CA GLY A 236 -20.10 -4.74 9.72
C GLY A 236 -19.14 -5.56 8.86
N ARG A 237 -19.38 -5.65 7.55
CA ARG A 237 -18.54 -6.39 6.57
C ARG A 237 -18.38 -7.88 6.95
N PRO A 238 -19.48 -8.65 7.00
CA PRO A 238 -19.50 -10.00 7.60
C PRO A 238 -18.58 -11.02 6.91
N MET A 239 -18.21 -10.78 5.66
CA MET A 239 -17.25 -11.56 4.89
C MET A 239 -16.48 -10.66 3.91
N PRO A 240 -15.28 -11.02 3.45
CA PRO A 240 -14.62 -10.35 2.33
C PRO A 240 -15.45 -10.43 1.04
N VAL A 241 -15.54 -9.32 0.31
CA VAL A 241 -16.08 -9.29 -1.05
C VAL A 241 -14.96 -8.92 -2.02
N ARG A 242 -14.54 -9.85 -2.89
CA ARG A 242 -13.30 -9.75 -3.68
C ARG A 242 -13.20 -8.46 -4.51
N MET A 243 -14.30 -8.08 -5.17
CA MET A 243 -14.37 -6.84 -5.96
C MET A 243 -14.17 -5.60 -5.09
N PHE A 244 -14.85 -5.50 -3.95
CA PHE A 244 -14.74 -4.36 -3.05
C PHE A 244 -13.36 -4.28 -2.41
N SER A 245 -12.80 -5.41 -1.98
CA SER A 245 -11.42 -5.49 -1.47
C SER A 245 -10.40 -5.01 -2.51
N SER A 246 -10.61 -5.34 -3.80
CA SER A 246 -9.74 -4.86 -4.89
C SER A 246 -9.84 -3.34 -5.09
N VAL A 247 -11.04 -2.77 -5.05
CA VAL A 247 -11.23 -1.32 -5.15
C VAL A 247 -10.60 -0.60 -3.94
N LEU A 248 -10.87 -1.08 -2.71
CA LEU A 248 -10.31 -0.50 -1.49
C LEU A 248 -8.77 -0.56 -1.45
N SER A 249 -8.21 -1.72 -1.83
CA SER A 249 -6.75 -1.90 -1.93
C SER A 249 -6.14 -0.93 -2.93
N THR A 250 -6.68 -0.87 -4.16
CA THR A 250 -6.17 0.04 -5.18
C THR A 250 -6.32 1.51 -4.79
N LEU A 251 -7.44 1.94 -4.21
CA LEU A 251 -7.61 3.31 -3.70
C LEU A 251 -6.56 3.69 -2.64
N SER A 252 -6.06 2.70 -1.88
CA SER A 252 -5.05 2.87 -0.84
C SER A 252 -3.61 2.65 -1.31
N GLY A 253 -3.38 2.49 -2.63
CA GLY A 253 -2.04 2.31 -3.20
C GLY A 253 -1.62 0.84 -3.42
N GLY A 254 -2.38 -0.11 -2.88
CA GLY A 254 -2.16 -1.55 -3.06
C GLY A 254 -2.55 -2.10 -4.44
N PRO A 255 -2.30 -3.40 -4.69
CA PRO A 255 -2.66 -4.06 -5.94
C PRO A 255 -4.16 -4.42 -6.01
N SER A 256 -4.63 -4.76 -7.21
CA SER A 256 -5.94 -5.41 -7.39
C SER A 256 -5.85 -6.90 -6.99
N LEU A 257 -6.97 -7.48 -6.54
CA LEU A 257 -7.07 -8.90 -6.15
C LEU A 257 -7.85 -9.73 -7.19
N THR A 258 -8.06 -9.17 -8.39
CA THR A 258 -8.78 -9.81 -9.51
C THR A 258 -8.25 -9.30 -10.84
N GLU A 259 -8.25 -10.14 -11.89
CA GLU A 259 -7.91 -9.73 -13.26
C GLU A 259 -8.91 -8.71 -13.84
N SER A 260 -10.15 -8.69 -13.33
CA SER A 260 -11.20 -7.80 -13.83
C SER A 260 -10.95 -6.30 -13.54
N LEU A 261 -10.04 -6.00 -12.61
CA LEU A 261 -9.70 -4.66 -12.13
C LEU A 261 -8.18 -4.50 -12.02
N GLY A 262 -7.71 -3.26 -12.09
CA GLY A 262 -6.30 -2.92 -11.94
C GLY A 262 -5.41 -3.19 -13.14
N LEU A 263 -4.16 -2.75 -13.05
CA LEU A 263 -3.16 -2.81 -14.13
C LEU A 263 -2.18 -3.99 -14.01
N ALA A 264 -2.40 -4.88 -13.03
CA ALA A 264 -1.54 -6.04 -12.85
C ALA A 264 -1.59 -6.94 -14.09
N PRO A 265 -0.46 -7.51 -14.53
CA PRO A 265 -0.43 -8.35 -15.71
C PRO A 265 -1.20 -9.65 -15.47
N THR A 266 -1.92 -10.14 -16.48
CA THR A 266 -2.54 -11.47 -16.42
C THR A 266 -1.48 -12.57 -16.49
N ASP A 267 -1.47 -13.47 -15.51
CA ASP A 267 -0.60 -14.64 -15.41
C ASP A 267 -1.39 -15.97 -15.45
N LEU A 268 -2.53 -15.95 -16.18
CA LEU A 268 -3.45 -17.07 -16.37
C LEU A 268 -3.38 -17.69 -17.78
N VAL A 269 -3.47 -19.02 -17.84
CA VAL A 269 -3.68 -19.80 -19.07
C VAL A 269 -4.76 -20.87 -18.85
N VAL A 270 -5.57 -21.14 -19.89
CA VAL A 270 -6.58 -22.19 -19.87
C VAL A 270 -6.04 -23.43 -20.57
N ILE A 271 -6.25 -24.60 -19.97
CA ILE A 271 -5.96 -25.90 -20.57
C ILE A 271 -7.28 -26.61 -20.82
N GLU A 272 -7.65 -26.78 -22.08
CA GLU A 272 -8.89 -27.44 -22.50
C GLU A 272 -8.81 -28.96 -22.33
N THR A 273 -9.97 -29.62 -22.37
CA THR A 273 -10.08 -31.09 -22.18
C THR A 273 -9.27 -31.95 -23.16
N ASP A 274 -8.90 -31.42 -24.33
CA ASP A 274 -8.02 -32.11 -25.29
C ASP A 274 -6.55 -31.70 -25.18
N GLY A 275 -6.18 -30.89 -24.18
CA GLY A 275 -4.83 -30.39 -23.97
C GLY A 275 -4.47 -29.13 -24.78
N THR A 276 -5.42 -28.54 -25.51
CA THR A 276 -5.23 -27.23 -26.14
C THR A 276 -4.97 -26.17 -25.07
N LEU A 277 -4.00 -25.29 -25.32
CA LEU A 277 -3.67 -24.15 -24.48
C LEU A 277 -4.38 -22.91 -25.04
N GLU A 278 -5.26 -22.30 -24.26
CA GLU A 278 -6.02 -21.11 -24.64
C GLU A 278 -5.64 -19.92 -23.75
N GLN A 279 -5.98 -18.73 -24.24
CA GLN A 279 -6.03 -17.52 -23.42
C GLN A 279 -7.13 -17.65 -22.34
N VAL A 280 -7.47 -16.55 -21.65
CA VAL A 280 -8.62 -16.56 -20.73
C VAL A 280 -9.91 -16.94 -21.46
N ASP A 281 -10.69 -17.79 -20.81
CA ASP A 281 -11.94 -18.34 -21.31
C ASP A 281 -13.03 -17.27 -21.50
N SER A 282 -12.98 -16.16 -20.76
CA SER A 282 -13.89 -15.03 -20.99
C SER A 282 -13.85 -14.51 -22.43
N LEU A 283 -12.73 -14.64 -23.15
CA LEU A 283 -12.59 -14.22 -24.55
C LEU A 283 -13.59 -14.91 -25.48
N LYS A 284 -14.10 -16.10 -25.12
CA LYS A 284 -15.16 -16.81 -25.85
C LYS A 284 -16.44 -16.00 -26.03
N SER A 285 -16.60 -14.94 -25.25
CA SER A 285 -17.71 -13.98 -25.38
C SER A 285 -17.55 -13.01 -26.57
N ALA A 286 -16.35 -12.85 -27.13
CA ALA A 286 -16.06 -11.84 -28.13
C ALA A 286 -16.41 -12.30 -29.56
N TYR A 287 -15.87 -13.44 -29.98
CA TYR A 287 -16.11 -14.03 -31.30
C TYR A 287 -15.61 -15.49 -31.31
N GLU A 288 -16.00 -16.27 -32.32
CA GLU A 288 -15.56 -17.66 -32.51
C GLU A 288 -14.02 -17.77 -32.58
N GLY A 289 -13.43 -18.57 -31.71
CA GLY A 289 -11.99 -18.81 -31.65
C GLY A 289 -11.18 -17.68 -30.99
N ALA A 290 -11.82 -16.71 -30.34
CA ALA A 290 -11.13 -15.57 -29.72
C ALA A 290 -10.10 -15.96 -28.66
N ALA A 291 -10.32 -17.06 -27.94
CA ALA A 291 -9.41 -17.56 -26.92
C ALA A 291 -8.25 -18.42 -27.49
N ALA A 292 -8.32 -18.83 -28.76
CA ALA A 292 -7.35 -19.77 -29.33
C ALA A 292 -5.94 -19.18 -29.40
N THR A 293 -4.94 -19.99 -29.06
CA THR A 293 -3.51 -19.66 -29.25
C THR A 293 -2.85 -20.50 -30.35
N GLY A 294 -3.48 -21.62 -30.73
CA GLY A 294 -2.90 -22.61 -31.64
C GLY A 294 -1.89 -23.57 -31.00
N PHE A 295 -1.70 -23.49 -29.67
CA PHE A 295 -0.76 -24.33 -28.93
C PHE A 295 -1.44 -25.46 -28.15
N ASP A 296 -0.66 -26.49 -27.81
CA ASP A 296 -1.12 -27.62 -27.00
C ASP A 296 -0.02 -28.13 -26.05
N VAL A 297 -0.42 -28.82 -24.97
CA VAL A 297 0.50 -29.34 -23.95
C VAL A 297 1.45 -30.42 -24.48
N PHE A 298 1.14 -31.06 -25.61
CA PHE A 298 1.94 -32.14 -26.18
C PHE A 298 3.16 -31.60 -26.91
N ARG A 299 3.02 -30.45 -27.56
CA ARG A 299 4.05 -29.88 -28.44
C ARG A 299 4.72 -28.65 -27.85
N ASN A 300 3.99 -27.85 -27.09
CA ASN A 300 4.44 -26.51 -26.71
C ASN A 300 4.80 -26.37 -25.23
N THR A 301 5.71 -25.45 -24.94
CA THR A 301 6.00 -25.03 -23.57
C THR A 301 5.04 -23.91 -23.14
N LEU A 302 4.89 -23.72 -21.84
CA LEU A 302 4.10 -22.61 -21.31
C LEU A 302 4.71 -21.23 -21.63
N ASP A 303 6.04 -21.15 -21.77
CA ASP A 303 6.72 -19.93 -22.18
C ASP A 303 6.42 -19.54 -23.63
N GLU A 304 6.25 -20.51 -24.54
CA GLU A 304 5.80 -20.24 -25.90
C GLU A 304 4.39 -19.64 -25.91
N VAL A 305 3.51 -20.15 -25.04
CA VAL A 305 2.15 -19.60 -24.88
C VAL A 305 2.18 -18.22 -24.23
N ALA A 306 3.01 -18.02 -23.20
CA ALA A 306 3.20 -16.71 -22.58
C ALA A 306 3.71 -15.67 -23.59
N ALA A 307 4.52 -16.09 -24.58
CA ALA A 307 4.99 -15.24 -25.66
C ALA A 307 3.93 -14.95 -26.75
N HIS A 308 2.78 -15.64 -26.76
CA HIS A 308 1.71 -15.43 -27.75
C HIS A 308 1.21 -13.97 -27.73
N PRO A 309 1.05 -13.30 -28.89
CA PRO A 309 0.65 -11.88 -28.93
C PRO A 309 -0.65 -11.56 -28.17
N GLY A 310 -1.64 -12.45 -28.22
CA GLY A 310 -2.91 -12.28 -27.48
C GLY A 310 -2.77 -12.44 -25.96
N VAL A 311 -1.79 -13.20 -25.49
CA VAL A 311 -1.45 -13.25 -24.05
C VAL A 311 -0.66 -12.00 -23.68
N ARG A 312 0.39 -11.69 -24.45
CA ARG A 312 1.29 -10.57 -24.18
C ARG A 312 0.58 -9.24 -24.07
N VAL A 313 -0.42 -8.95 -24.91
CA VAL A 313 -1.15 -7.67 -24.86
C VAL A 313 -1.83 -7.42 -23.51
N ARG A 314 -2.24 -8.48 -22.81
CA ARG A 314 -2.88 -8.42 -21.47
C ARG A 314 -1.86 -8.33 -20.32
N GLN A 315 -0.58 -8.54 -20.61
CA GLN A 315 0.53 -8.41 -19.66
C GLN A 315 1.24 -7.04 -19.74
N LEU A 316 0.79 -6.13 -20.61
CA LEU A 316 1.44 -4.83 -20.83
C LEU A 316 1.06 -3.76 -19.79
N GLY A 317 0.15 -4.06 -18.86
CA GLY A 317 -0.38 -3.08 -17.90
C GLY A 317 -0.92 -1.84 -18.60
N LEU A 318 -0.42 -0.66 -18.23
CA LEU A 318 -0.86 0.62 -18.82
C LEU A 318 -0.63 0.72 -20.33
N ALA A 319 0.41 0.06 -20.86
CA ALA A 319 0.67 0.08 -22.30
C ALA A 319 -0.31 -0.81 -23.10
N GLY A 320 -1.07 -1.67 -22.42
CA GLY A 320 -2.09 -2.56 -23.00
C GLY A 320 -3.51 -2.00 -23.00
N VAL A 321 -3.70 -0.74 -22.57
CA VAL A 321 -5.00 -0.06 -22.62
C VAL A 321 -4.95 1.12 -23.61
N GLY A 322 -6.10 1.48 -24.17
CA GLY A 322 -6.21 2.57 -25.14
C GLY A 322 -6.01 3.97 -24.56
N ASP A 323 -5.87 4.96 -25.44
CA ASP A 323 -5.57 6.37 -25.09
C ASP A 323 -6.51 6.99 -24.06
N THR A 324 -7.80 6.66 -24.15
CA THR A 324 -8.80 7.13 -23.18
C THR A 324 -8.47 6.65 -21.77
N CYS A 325 -8.13 5.36 -21.63
CA CYS A 325 -7.78 4.75 -20.35
C CYS A 325 -6.42 5.27 -19.85
N ARG A 326 -5.41 5.42 -20.73
CA ARG A 326 -4.09 5.91 -20.33
C ARG A 326 -4.08 7.30 -19.69
N ARG A 327 -5.08 8.13 -20.03
CA ARG A 327 -5.29 9.49 -19.49
C ARG A 327 -6.34 9.53 -18.38
N CYS A 328 -6.95 8.40 -18.03
CA CYS A 328 -8.03 8.36 -17.06
C CYS A 328 -7.46 8.32 -15.63
N PRO A 329 -7.92 9.20 -14.71
CA PRO A 329 -7.48 9.19 -13.30
C PRO A 329 -7.80 7.88 -12.55
N LEU A 330 -8.76 7.10 -13.04
CA LEU A 330 -9.21 5.85 -12.39
C LEU A 330 -8.53 4.60 -12.93
N VAL A 331 -7.68 4.72 -13.96
CA VAL A 331 -7.15 3.56 -14.70
C VAL A 331 -6.32 2.62 -13.82
N ARG A 332 -5.68 3.14 -12.78
CA ARG A 332 -4.93 2.32 -11.81
C ARG A 332 -5.84 1.34 -11.07
N SER A 333 -7.07 1.74 -10.76
CA SER A 333 -8.06 0.92 -10.06
C SER A 333 -8.90 0.09 -11.04
N CYS A 334 -9.37 0.65 -12.16
CA CYS A 334 -10.23 -0.10 -13.09
C CYS A 334 -9.45 -0.96 -14.09
N GLY A 335 -8.20 -0.63 -14.42
CA GLY A 335 -7.41 -1.37 -15.42
C GLY A 335 -7.91 -1.26 -16.87
N GLY A 336 -8.91 -0.41 -17.13
CA GLY A 336 -9.70 -0.45 -18.37
C GLY A 336 -10.81 -1.50 -18.38
N GLY A 337 -11.08 -2.16 -17.24
CA GLY A 337 -11.98 -3.30 -17.09
C GLY A 337 -11.45 -4.59 -17.71
N LEU A 338 -12.17 -5.70 -17.56
CA LEU A 338 -11.77 -6.99 -18.13
C LEU A 338 -11.54 -6.87 -19.65
N TYR A 339 -10.46 -7.46 -20.16
CA TYR A 339 -10.04 -7.32 -21.57
C TYR A 339 -11.15 -7.70 -22.57
N THR A 340 -11.87 -8.81 -22.32
CA THR A 340 -13.02 -9.23 -23.13
C THR A 340 -14.08 -8.13 -23.27
N HIS A 341 -14.36 -7.39 -22.21
CA HIS A 341 -15.41 -6.36 -22.17
C HIS A 341 -15.13 -5.14 -23.06
N ARG A 342 -13.93 -5.08 -23.66
CA ARG A 342 -13.50 -4.01 -24.56
C ARG A 342 -13.71 -4.33 -26.04
N TYR A 343 -14.11 -5.57 -26.36
CA TYR A 343 -14.25 -6.01 -27.74
C TYR A 343 -15.37 -5.25 -28.46
N ARG A 344 -15.09 -4.85 -29.71
CA ARG A 344 -16.04 -4.32 -30.68
C ARG A 344 -15.62 -4.73 -32.09
N SER A 345 -16.47 -5.33 -32.91
CA SER A 345 -16.11 -5.73 -34.28
C SER A 345 -15.93 -4.53 -35.22
N GLY A 346 -16.66 -3.45 -34.98
CA GLY A 346 -16.57 -2.19 -35.73
C GLY A 346 -15.84 -1.08 -34.95
N GLY A 347 -15.07 -0.25 -35.63
CA GLY A 347 -14.41 0.89 -34.99
C GLY A 347 -15.32 2.09 -34.68
N PRO A 348 -15.03 2.93 -33.66
CA PRO A 348 -15.57 4.30 -33.64
C PRO A 348 -15.06 5.09 -34.86
N PRO A 349 -15.68 6.23 -35.23
CA PRO A 349 -15.26 7.04 -36.39
C PRO A 349 -13.78 7.44 -36.40
N SER A 350 -13.14 7.46 -35.22
CA SER A 350 -11.72 7.77 -35.02
C SER A 350 -10.77 6.56 -35.16
N HIS A 351 -11.27 5.32 -35.11
CA HIS A 351 -10.47 4.09 -35.25
C HIS A 351 -11.30 2.98 -35.90
N PRO A 352 -11.47 2.96 -37.24
CA PRO A 352 -12.45 2.11 -37.94
C PRO A 352 -12.18 0.59 -37.88
N GLY A 353 -11.02 0.15 -37.36
CA GLY A 353 -10.59 -1.26 -37.37
C GLY A 353 -11.15 -2.17 -36.27
N GLY A 354 -11.93 -1.66 -35.31
CA GLY A 354 -12.49 -2.46 -34.21
C GLY A 354 -11.42 -3.05 -33.27
N GLY A 355 -11.75 -4.11 -32.56
CA GLY A 355 -10.86 -4.87 -31.67
C GLY A 355 -11.06 -4.58 -30.18
N PHE A 356 -10.00 -4.78 -29.39
CA PHE A 356 -10.01 -4.68 -27.93
C PHE A 356 -9.45 -3.35 -27.39
N ASP A 357 -9.03 -2.44 -28.27
CA ASP A 357 -8.47 -1.13 -27.90
C ASP A 357 -9.57 -0.08 -27.63
N ASN A 358 -10.57 -0.47 -26.84
CA ASN A 358 -11.67 0.38 -26.42
C ASN A 358 -11.76 0.39 -24.88
N PRO A 359 -12.42 1.39 -24.28
CA PRO A 359 -12.87 1.26 -22.90
C PRO A 359 -13.78 0.04 -22.74
N SER A 360 -13.81 -0.56 -21.55
CA SER A 360 -14.79 -1.60 -21.22
C SER A 360 -16.23 -1.10 -21.47
N VAL A 361 -17.13 -2.00 -21.89
CA VAL A 361 -18.57 -1.72 -21.96
C VAL A 361 -19.19 -1.37 -20.58
N TYR A 362 -18.46 -1.65 -19.50
CA TYR A 362 -18.78 -1.24 -18.12
C TYR A 362 -17.99 -0.01 -17.66
N CYS A 363 -17.35 0.77 -18.55
CA CYS A 363 -16.48 1.89 -18.15
C CYS A 363 -17.19 2.90 -17.23
N ALA A 364 -18.45 3.25 -17.54
CA ALA A 364 -19.25 4.16 -16.72
C ALA A 364 -19.58 3.54 -15.35
N ASP A 365 -19.95 2.26 -15.30
CA ASP A 365 -20.21 1.55 -14.05
C ASP A 365 -18.94 1.45 -13.19
N LEU A 366 -17.81 1.03 -13.75
CA LEU A 366 -16.55 0.91 -13.02
C LEU A 366 -16.11 2.27 -12.45
N ALA A 367 -16.25 3.35 -13.24
CA ALA A 367 -15.94 4.69 -12.77
C ALA A 367 -16.85 5.14 -11.61
N ALA A 368 -18.16 4.88 -11.72
CA ALA A 368 -19.14 5.21 -10.68
C ALA A 368 -18.94 4.37 -9.41
N LEU A 369 -18.64 3.08 -9.55
CA LEU A 369 -18.35 2.17 -8.43
C LEU A 369 -17.11 2.62 -7.67
N ILE A 370 -16.00 2.88 -8.37
CA ILE A 370 -14.74 3.27 -7.73
C ILE A 370 -14.89 4.59 -6.98
N ARG A 371 -15.47 5.62 -7.62
CA ARG A 371 -15.73 6.91 -6.98
C ARG A 371 -16.73 6.77 -5.83
N GLY A 372 -17.79 5.99 -6.03
CA GLY A 372 -18.81 5.77 -5.02
C GLY A 372 -18.27 5.07 -3.76
N ILE A 373 -17.36 4.10 -3.92
CA ILE A 373 -16.65 3.48 -2.79
C ILE A 373 -15.69 4.48 -2.16
N GLU A 374 -14.90 5.20 -2.96
CA GLU A 374 -13.98 6.23 -2.48
C GLU A 374 -14.70 7.26 -1.59
N ASP A 375 -15.82 7.83 -2.07
CA ASP A 375 -16.61 8.82 -1.33
C ASP A 375 -17.13 8.28 0.01
N ARG A 376 -17.49 6.99 0.07
CA ARG A 376 -17.99 6.32 1.27
C ARG A 376 -16.89 6.00 2.28
N THR A 377 -15.67 5.73 1.80
CA THR A 377 -14.60 5.24 2.67
C THR A 377 -13.51 6.25 2.95
N ALA A 378 -13.39 7.34 2.19
CA ALA A 378 -12.26 8.27 2.27
C ALA A 378 -11.96 8.74 3.70
N ALA A 379 -12.98 9.12 4.47
CA ALA A 379 -12.82 9.56 5.85
C ALA A 379 -12.43 8.41 6.81
N ALA A 380 -12.84 7.17 6.53
CA ALA A 380 -12.53 6.01 7.35
C ALA A 380 -11.16 5.39 7.02
N THR A 381 -10.70 5.54 5.78
CA THR A 381 -9.41 5.03 5.30
C THR A 381 -8.28 6.05 5.40
N GLU A 382 -8.59 7.33 5.68
CA GLU A 382 -7.57 8.36 5.88
C GLU A 382 -6.63 7.99 7.04
N SER A 383 -5.32 7.98 6.75
CA SER A 383 -4.32 7.73 7.78
C SER A 383 -4.36 8.80 8.88
N PRO A 384 -4.38 8.41 10.17
CA PRO A 384 -4.28 9.34 11.29
C PRO A 384 -3.05 10.26 11.23
N ALA A 385 -1.96 9.79 10.60
CA ALA A 385 -0.72 10.55 10.43
C ALA A 385 -0.91 11.87 9.65
N LEU A 386 -1.91 11.95 8.77
CA LEU A 386 -2.25 13.17 8.04
C LEU A 386 -3.01 14.20 8.89
N ARG A 387 -3.71 13.75 9.93
CA ARG A 387 -4.60 14.59 10.74
C ARG A 387 -3.87 15.39 11.82
N SER A 388 -2.79 14.84 12.36
CA SER A 388 -2.05 15.49 13.44
C SER A 388 -0.58 15.09 13.51
N PRO A 389 0.30 16.01 13.96
CA PRO A 389 1.70 15.70 14.24
C PRO A 389 1.90 14.54 15.22
N ASP A 390 1.08 14.45 16.25
CA ASP A 390 1.23 13.43 17.30
C ASP A 390 0.95 12.03 16.74
N ALA A 391 -0.05 11.90 15.88
CA ALA A 391 -0.34 10.65 15.18
C ALA A 391 0.77 10.26 14.18
N LEU A 392 1.39 11.24 13.50
CA LEU A 392 2.56 10.98 12.65
C LEU A 392 3.73 10.45 13.48
N LEU A 393 4.04 11.09 14.62
CA LEU A 393 5.11 10.64 15.51
C LEU A 393 4.83 9.23 16.08
N ALA A 394 3.59 8.94 16.47
CA ALA A 394 3.18 7.61 16.92
C ALA A 394 3.36 6.55 15.82
N ALA A 395 2.91 6.82 14.59
CA ALA A 395 3.09 5.90 13.46
C ALA A 395 4.57 5.62 13.16
N HIS A 396 5.43 6.64 13.27
CA HIS A 396 6.88 6.45 13.13
C HIS A 396 7.49 5.64 14.27
N GLN A 397 7.02 5.85 15.51
CA GLN A 397 7.46 5.08 16.66
C GLN A 397 7.10 3.59 16.47
N ASP A 398 5.87 3.29 16.05
CA ASP A 398 5.41 1.93 15.74
C ASP A 398 6.23 1.31 14.62
N LEU A 399 6.49 2.06 13.54
CA LEU A 399 7.34 1.61 12.45
C LEU A 399 8.77 1.34 12.94
N THR A 400 9.31 2.11 13.91
CA THR A 400 10.68 1.95 14.43
C THR A 400 10.78 0.66 15.23
N ARG A 401 9.80 0.42 16.11
CA ARG A 401 9.70 -0.84 16.84
C ARG A 401 9.54 -2.04 15.92
N THR A 402 8.69 -1.91 14.90
CA THR A 402 8.45 -2.98 13.94
C THR A 402 9.73 -3.34 13.19
N LEU A 403 10.49 -2.36 12.67
CA LEU A 403 11.76 -2.65 12.02
C LEU A 403 12.80 -3.26 12.96
N LEU A 404 12.84 -2.82 14.21
CA LEU A 404 13.74 -3.40 15.21
C LEU A 404 13.38 -4.86 15.53
N ALA A 405 12.09 -5.18 15.62
CA ALA A 405 11.60 -6.55 15.79
C ALA A 405 11.89 -7.42 14.56
N VAL A 406 11.60 -6.92 13.35
CA VAL A 406 11.94 -7.61 12.09
C VAL A 406 13.44 -7.87 12.01
N LEU A 407 14.29 -6.91 12.38
CA LEU A 407 15.73 -7.13 12.40
C LEU A 407 16.11 -8.24 13.38
N HIS A 408 15.53 -8.25 14.59
CA HIS A 408 15.79 -9.31 15.56
C HIS A 408 15.38 -10.69 15.03
N ASP A 409 14.20 -10.80 14.41
CA ASP A 409 13.68 -12.04 13.85
C ASP A 409 14.52 -12.51 12.64
N THR A 410 14.90 -11.59 11.74
CA THR A 410 15.76 -11.89 10.58
C THR A 410 17.14 -12.40 11.00
N LEU A 411 17.66 -11.93 12.14
CA LEU A 411 18.93 -12.42 12.67
C LEU A 411 18.84 -13.88 13.16
N ASP A 412 17.66 -14.36 13.58
CA ASP A 412 17.41 -15.75 14.00
C ASP A 412 18.49 -16.30 14.94
N GLY A 413 18.84 -15.54 15.98
CA GLY A 413 19.88 -15.90 16.96
C GLY A 413 21.34 -15.68 16.50
N HIS A 414 21.56 -15.14 15.31
CA HIS A 414 22.89 -14.83 14.76
C HIS A 414 23.35 -13.38 15.04
N GLY A 415 22.64 -12.63 15.90
CA GLY A 415 22.99 -11.26 16.28
C GLY A 415 24.22 -11.13 17.19
N GLY A 416 24.64 -12.24 17.81
CA GLY A 416 25.77 -12.30 18.72
C GLY A 416 25.43 -11.86 20.15
N GLU A 417 26.34 -12.17 21.09
CA GLU A 417 26.10 -12.05 22.54
C GLU A 417 25.67 -10.62 22.98
N LEU A 418 26.28 -9.58 22.40
CA LEU A 418 25.96 -8.19 22.76
C LEU A 418 24.54 -7.83 22.32
N TRP A 419 24.10 -8.26 21.14
CA TRP A 419 22.74 -8.05 20.65
C TRP A 419 21.72 -8.80 21.52
N ASP A 420 21.94 -10.10 21.75
CA ASP A 420 21.00 -10.96 22.48
C ASP A 420 20.85 -10.56 23.95
N SER A 421 21.94 -10.08 24.57
CA SER A 421 21.88 -9.50 25.91
C SER A 421 21.16 -8.16 25.92
N SER A 422 21.43 -7.28 24.95
CA SER A 422 20.74 -5.99 24.81
C SER A 422 19.25 -6.15 24.56
N TRP A 423 18.83 -7.14 23.76
CA TRP A 423 17.43 -7.44 23.51
C TRP A 423 16.68 -7.83 24.78
N ARG A 424 17.25 -8.75 25.56
CA ARG A 424 16.68 -9.13 26.87
C ARG A 424 16.63 -7.96 27.84
N LEU A 425 17.65 -7.11 27.84
CA LEU A 425 17.69 -5.91 28.68
C LEU A 425 16.68 -4.85 28.21
N ALA A 426 16.44 -4.70 26.91
CA ALA A 426 15.41 -3.81 26.39
C ALA A 426 14.02 -4.22 26.90
N ALA A 427 13.70 -5.52 26.86
CA ALA A 427 12.47 -6.05 27.42
C ALA A 427 12.37 -5.84 28.94
N ALA A 428 13.48 -5.96 29.67
CA ALA A 428 13.53 -5.67 31.10
C ALA A 428 13.31 -4.18 31.40
N VAL A 429 13.91 -3.27 30.62
CA VAL A 429 13.68 -1.83 30.73
C VAL A 429 12.22 -1.51 30.45
N GLU A 430 11.64 -2.06 29.38
CA GLU A 430 10.25 -1.79 28.99
C GLU A 430 9.23 -2.25 30.04
N ALA A 431 9.52 -3.35 30.75
CA ALA A 431 8.65 -3.87 31.81
C ALA A 431 8.60 -3.00 33.08
N GLU A 432 9.58 -2.12 33.29
CA GLU A 432 9.69 -1.29 34.49
C GLU A 432 8.91 0.03 34.39
N THR A 433 8.48 0.56 35.53
CA THR A 433 7.71 1.82 35.56
C THR A 433 8.52 3.00 35.02
N GLY A 434 8.04 3.64 33.95
CA GLY A 434 8.74 4.74 33.26
C GLY A 434 9.89 4.29 32.34
N GLY A 435 10.16 2.98 32.27
CA GLY A 435 11.16 2.41 31.38
C GLY A 435 10.71 2.34 29.92
N ALA A 436 9.44 2.01 29.68
CA ALA A 436 8.84 2.08 28.34
C ALA A 436 8.97 3.48 27.73
N ASP A 437 8.48 4.53 28.42
CA ASP A 437 8.59 5.92 27.96
C ASP A 437 10.04 6.35 27.69
N ALA A 438 10.98 5.89 28.52
CA ALA A 438 12.40 6.19 28.34
C ALA A 438 12.99 5.50 27.11
N LEU A 439 12.63 4.24 26.87
CA LEU A 439 13.05 3.51 25.68
C LEU A 439 12.46 4.15 24.43
N ASP A 440 11.17 4.52 24.46
CA ASP A 440 10.47 5.22 23.39
C ASP A 440 11.14 6.54 23.05
N ALA A 441 11.49 7.33 24.06
CA ALA A 441 12.16 8.61 23.86
C ALA A 441 13.54 8.47 23.19
N VAL A 442 14.27 7.37 23.43
CA VAL A 442 15.56 7.12 22.78
C VAL A 442 15.36 6.54 21.37
N LEU A 443 14.41 5.62 21.19
CA LEU A 443 14.08 5.04 19.89
C LEU A 443 13.49 6.08 18.93
N ALA A 444 12.77 7.08 19.45
CA ALA A 444 12.26 8.21 18.69
C ALA A 444 13.36 9.17 18.18
N HIS A 445 14.63 8.98 18.58
CA HIS A 445 15.72 9.79 18.05
C HIS A 445 15.81 9.63 16.52
N PRO A 446 15.92 10.72 15.73
CA PRO A 446 15.83 10.64 14.27
C PRO A 446 16.86 9.70 13.61
N TYR A 447 18.04 9.56 14.22
CA TYR A 447 19.09 8.67 13.70
C TYR A 447 18.92 7.20 14.05
N THR A 448 17.91 6.84 14.85
CA THR A 448 17.59 5.44 15.13
C THR A 448 17.17 4.70 13.87
N ARG A 449 16.30 5.32 13.05
CA ARG A 449 15.85 4.72 11.78
C ARG A 449 16.99 4.44 10.82
N THR A 450 17.95 5.35 10.76
CA THR A 450 19.10 5.27 9.85
C THR A 450 19.89 3.98 10.03
N TRP A 451 20.36 3.72 11.25
CA TRP A 451 21.21 2.55 11.48
C TRP A 451 20.40 1.24 11.40
N LEU A 452 19.11 1.27 11.77
CA LEU A 452 18.22 0.12 11.64
C LEU A 452 18.05 -0.33 10.18
N LEU A 453 17.81 0.62 9.27
CA LEU A 453 17.67 0.32 7.85
C LEU A 453 18.96 -0.20 7.22
N ASP A 454 20.11 0.35 7.61
CA ASP A 454 21.40 -0.16 7.14
C ASP A 454 21.65 -1.59 7.68
N ALA A 455 21.32 -1.87 8.94
CA ALA A 455 21.47 -3.19 9.55
C ALA A 455 20.54 -4.24 8.91
N LEU A 456 19.30 -3.88 8.60
CA LEU A 456 18.37 -4.74 7.86
C LEU A 456 18.90 -5.05 6.46
N ALA A 457 19.41 -4.05 5.73
CA ALA A 457 19.99 -4.26 4.41
C ALA A 457 21.26 -5.14 4.43
N ASP A 458 22.00 -5.14 5.53
CA ASP A 458 23.11 -6.08 5.76
C ASP A 458 22.59 -7.51 6.02
N ALA A 459 21.61 -7.66 6.90
CA ALA A 459 21.01 -8.95 7.23
C ALA A 459 20.34 -9.62 6.02
N ASP A 460 19.54 -8.88 5.26
CA ASP A 460 18.87 -9.37 4.04
C ASP A 460 19.86 -9.83 2.96
N ALA A 461 21.04 -9.20 2.92
CA ALA A 461 22.10 -9.58 2.00
C ALA A 461 22.97 -10.74 2.52
N GLY A 462 22.60 -11.36 3.65
CA GLY A 462 23.35 -12.43 4.30
C GLY A 462 24.70 -11.98 4.84
N ARG A 463 24.93 -10.68 5.04
CA ARG A 463 26.14 -10.18 5.69
C ARG A 463 25.98 -10.32 7.21
N PRO A 464 27.04 -10.69 7.95
CA PRO A 464 26.99 -10.66 9.41
C PRO A 464 26.55 -9.27 9.87
N LEU A 465 25.73 -9.22 10.92
CA LEU A 465 25.37 -7.95 11.54
C LEU A 465 26.65 -7.19 11.86
N GLY A 466 26.80 -5.98 11.30
CA GLY A 466 27.96 -5.17 11.59
C GLY A 466 28.07 -4.90 13.09
N GLU A 467 29.27 -5.02 13.66
CA GLU A 467 29.57 -4.60 15.04
C GLU A 467 28.92 -3.25 15.43
N PRO A 468 28.86 -2.22 14.54
CA PRO A 468 28.20 -0.94 14.86
C PRO A 468 26.71 -1.03 15.21
N ALA A 469 25.95 -1.99 14.66
CA ALA A 469 24.51 -2.09 14.93
C ALA A 469 24.24 -2.68 16.32
N ALA A 470 24.97 -3.73 16.69
CA ALA A 470 24.90 -4.30 18.04
C ALA A 470 25.42 -3.31 19.10
N GLU A 471 26.53 -2.62 18.82
CA GLU A 471 27.06 -1.52 19.65
C GLU A 471 26.00 -0.42 19.86
N ARG A 472 25.33 -0.01 18.78
CA ARG A 472 24.33 1.05 18.81
C ARG A 472 23.06 0.64 19.57
N PHE A 473 22.58 -0.58 19.41
CA PHE A 473 21.42 -1.05 20.14
C PHE A 473 21.71 -1.17 21.64
N ALA A 474 22.88 -1.70 22.02
CA ALA A 474 23.34 -1.73 23.41
C ALA A 474 23.39 -0.32 24.02
N ALA A 475 23.96 0.66 23.30
CA ALA A 475 24.01 2.05 23.74
C ALA A 475 22.61 2.70 23.87
N THR A 476 21.66 2.31 23.00
CA THR A 476 20.26 2.75 23.05
C THR A 476 19.59 2.26 24.34
N VAL A 477 19.74 0.97 24.67
CA VAL A 477 19.20 0.38 25.90
C VAL A 477 19.85 1.00 27.14
N ALA A 478 21.16 1.24 27.11
CA ALA A 478 21.88 1.92 28.19
C ALA A 478 21.36 3.34 28.43
N ALA A 479 21.14 4.12 27.36
CA ALA A 479 20.58 5.47 27.46
C ALA A 479 19.15 5.46 28.03
N ALA A 480 18.33 4.48 27.64
CA ALA A 480 16.98 4.30 28.17
C ALA A 480 17.00 3.96 29.68
N ALA A 481 17.84 3.01 30.09
CA ALA A 481 18.00 2.65 31.51
C ALA A 481 18.46 3.84 32.37
N VAL A 482 19.40 4.65 31.87
CA VAL A 482 19.86 5.88 32.54
C VAL A 482 18.72 6.90 32.66
N ARG A 483 17.94 7.11 31.60
CA ARG A 483 16.79 8.04 31.59
C ARG A 483 15.70 7.63 32.58
N ALA A 484 15.38 6.33 32.64
CA ALA A 484 14.42 5.77 33.56
C ALA A 484 14.96 5.58 34.98
N ARG A 485 16.27 5.80 35.21
CA ARG A 485 16.96 5.60 36.50
C ARG A 485 16.82 4.16 37.03
N LEU A 486 16.79 3.19 36.12
CA LEU A 486 16.70 1.77 36.45
C LEU A 486 18.08 1.25 36.80
N ASP A 487 18.26 0.71 38.00
CA ASP A 487 19.55 0.14 38.44
C ASP A 487 19.87 -1.20 37.75
N LEU A 488 19.99 -1.14 36.43
CA LEU A 488 20.26 -2.23 35.51
C LEU A 488 21.65 -2.01 34.90
N PRO A 489 22.60 -2.94 35.12
CA PRO A 489 23.88 -2.89 34.44
C PRO A 489 23.70 -3.28 32.97
N VAL A 490 23.97 -2.33 32.07
CA VAL A 490 23.87 -2.57 30.62
C VAL A 490 25.27 -2.72 30.03
N PRO A 491 25.66 -3.91 29.53
CA PRO A 491 26.88 -4.09 28.77
C PRO A 491 26.83 -3.27 27.49
N VAL A 492 27.91 -2.55 27.19
CA VAL A 492 28.07 -1.74 25.98
C VAL A 492 29.48 -1.95 25.42
N ALA A 493 29.68 -1.52 24.19
CA ALA A 493 31.00 -1.45 23.58
C ALA A 493 31.32 -0.01 23.17
N TYR A 494 32.60 0.32 23.18
CA TYR A 494 33.12 1.64 22.80
C TYR A 494 34.16 1.49 21.70
N ARG A 495 34.28 2.53 20.87
CA ARG A 495 35.17 2.56 19.71
C ARG A 495 35.87 3.90 19.62
N ASP A 496 37.16 3.86 19.24
CA ASP A 496 38.04 5.02 19.18
C ASP A 496 38.02 5.81 20.50
N GLY A 497 38.07 5.07 21.62
CA GLY A 497 38.04 5.60 22.97
C GLY A 497 36.71 6.24 23.38
N SER A 498 35.65 6.11 22.58
CA SER A 498 34.39 6.84 22.75
C SER A 498 33.17 5.93 22.80
N LEU A 499 32.27 6.19 23.76
CA LEU A 499 30.96 5.56 23.87
C LEU A 499 29.88 6.62 23.69
N HIS A 500 29.16 6.60 22.58
CA HIS A 500 28.03 7.50 22.35
C HIS A 500 26.73 6.89 22.89
N LEU A 501 26.08 7.60 23.81
CA LEU A 501 24.77 7.27 24.36
C LEU A 501 23.72 8.20 23.72
N PRO A 502 22.83 7.67 22.87
CA PRO A 502 21.91 8.50 22.10
C PRO A 502 21.07 9.39 23.01
N THR A 503 20.82 10.63 22.59
CA THR A 503 20.08 11.68 23.33
C THR A 503 20.74 12.18 24.64
N LEU A 504 21.88 11.62 25.07
CA LEU A 504 22.58 12.01 26.29
C LEU A 504 23.91 12.68 25.98
N GLY A 505 24.80 11.99 25.27
CA GLY A 505 26.17 12.48 25.01
C GLY A 505 27.16 11.35 24.76
N THR A 506 28.43 11.71 24.68
CA THR A 506 29.54 10.78 24.46
C THR A 506 30.46 10.74 25.68
N VAL A 507 30.67 9.54 26.22
CA VAL A 507 31.68 9.28 27.26
C VAL A 507 33.02 9.01 26.58
N VAL A 508 34.09 9.64 27.06
CA VAL A 508 35.46 9.42 26.59
C VAL A 508 36.19 8.54 27.59
N LEU A 509 36.45 7.30 27.18
CA LEU A 509 37.07 6.24 27.98
C LEU A 509 38.55 6.03 27.65
N GLY A 510 38.98 6.39 26.44
CA GLY A 510 40.34 6.20 25.94
C GLY A 510 40.72 7.14 24.81
N GLY A 511 41.80 6.82 24.10
CA GLY A 511 42.29 7.54 22.93
C GLY A 511 41.81 6.97 21.59
N PRO A 512 42.14 7.64 20.46
CA PRO A 512 41.83 7.14 19.12
C PRO A 512 42.41 5.74 18.88
N GLY A 513 41.63 4.84 18.29
CA GLY A 513 42.00 3.43 18.09
C GLY A 513 41.68 2.50 19.26
N ASP A 514 41.42 3.01 20.48
CA ASP A 514 41.03 2.17 21.62
C ASP A 514 39.62 1.61 21.42
N ARG A 515 39.46 0.31 21.68
CA ARG A 515 38.18 -0.40 21.58
C ARG A 515 38.03 -1.34 22.76
N GLY A 516 36.81 -1.49 23.28
CA GLY A 516 36.58 -2.35 24.42
C GLY A 516 35.11 -2.47 24.80
N ARG A 517 34.87 -3.21 25.89
CA ARG A 517 33.55 -3.33 26.52
C ARG A 517 33.51 -2.55 27.81
N ALA A 518 32.35 -2.00 28.14
CA ALA A 518 32.07 -1.32 29.39
C ALA A 518 30.68 -1.72 29.89
N VAL A 519 30.37 -1.35 31.13
CA VAL A 519 29.04 -1.46 31.72
C VAL A 519 28.57 -0.06 32.09
N VAL A 520 27.37 0.30 31.65
CA VAL A 520 26.70 1.55 32.01
C VAL A 520 25.65 1.26 33.07
N ARG A 521 25.60 2.11 34.10
CA ARG A 521 24.55 2.13 35.13
C ARG A 521 24.13 3.57 35.42
N PRO A 522 22.87 3.84 35.80
CA PRO A 522 22.54 5.12 36.39
C PRO A 522 23.22 5.27 37.75
N ALA A 523 23.69 6.48 38.06
CA ALA A 523 24.31 6.80 39.35
C ALA A 523 24.08 8.28 39.70
N ASP A 524 23.66 8.56 40.94
CA ASP A 524 23.51 9.93 41.50
C ASP A 524 22.77 10.93 40.58
N GLY A 525 21.76 10.44 39.86
CA GLY A 525 20.97 11.24 38.92
C GLY A 525 21.58 11.42 37.52
N GLY A 526 22.82 10.95 37.29
CA GLY A 526 23.49 10.85 36.00
C GLY A 526 23.81 9.39 35.65
N LEU A 527 25.04 9.12 35.22
CA LEU A 527 25.48 7.78 34.79
C LEU A 527 26.90 7.46 35.27
N LEU A 528 27.17 6.16 35.33
CA LEU A 528 28.46 5.60 35.65
C LEU A 528 28.85 4.60 34.57
N VAL A 529 30.08 4.71 34.08
CA VAL A 529 30.66 3.79 33.11
C VAL A 529 31.89 3.12 33.73
N ARG A 530 31.94 1.79 33.62
CA ARG A 530 33.04 0.99 34.16
C ARG A 530 33.46 -0.11 33.19
N GLU A 531 34.76 -0.23 32.96
CA GLU A 531 35.32 -1.36 32.20
C GLU A 531 35.35 -2.65 33.05
N PRO A 532 35.03 -3.83 32.47
CA PRO A 532 35.12 -5.10 33.18
C PRO A 532 36.52 -5.34 33.73
N GLY A 533 36.63 -5.68 35.02
CA GLY A 533 37.91 -5.96 35.67
C GLY A 533 38.69 -4.73 36.14
N ALA A 534 38.21 -3.51 35.88
CA ALA A 534 38.85 -2.28 36.36
C ALA A 534 38.77 -2.16 37.89
N ALA A 535 39.84 -1.65 38.52
CA ALA A 535 39.92 -1.49 39.97
C ALA A 535 38.83 -0.54 40.51
N PRO A 536 38.25 -0.78 41.71
CA PRO A 536 37.28 0.14 42.30
C PRO A 536 37.81 1.58 42.33
N GLY A 537 37.02 2.55 41.86
CA GLY A 537 37.44 3.96 41.78
C GLY A 537 38.04 4.42 40.44
N THR A 538 38.18 3.53 39.44
CA THR A 538 38.55 3.88 38.05
C THR A 538 37.36 4.15 37.13
N GLU A 539 36.18 4.33 37.74
CA GLU A 539 34.89 4.46 37.08
C GLU A 539 34.69 5.90 36.60
N VAL A 540 34.19 6.09 35.38
CA VAL A 540 33.80 7.42 34.90
C VAL A 540 32.40 7.71 35.41
N ARG A 541 32.27 8.68 36.31
CA ARG A 541 30.99 9.19 36.81
C ARG A 541 30.67 10.50 36.11
N VAL A 542 29.49 10.57 35.52
CA VAL A 542 28.99 11.77 34.85
C VAL A 542 27.68 12.20 35.52
N ALA A 543 27.64 13.41 36.05
CA ALA A 543 26.42 13.99 36.60
C ALA A 543 25.44 14.41 35.47
N ARG A 544 24.13 14.48 35.78
CA ARG A 544 23.07 14.76 34.78
C ARG A 544 23.31 16.01 33.93
N ASP A 545 23.76 17.07 34.57
CA ASP A 545 23.98 18.39 33.98
C ASP A 545 25.47 18.73 33.92
N GLU A 546 26.34 17.72 33.87
CA GLU A 546 27.78 17.91 33.81
C GLU A 546 28.18 18.64 32.52
N PRO A 547 28.95 19.74 32.61
CA PRO A 547 29.43 20.45 31.43
C PRO A 547 30.41 19.58 30.65
N GLU A 548 30.67 19.98 29.40
CA GLU A 548 31.68 19.34 28.57
C GLU A 548 33.06 19.37 29.25
N GLY A 549 33.74 18.23 29.24
CA GLY A 549 35.01 18.02 29.93
C GLY A 549 35.84 16.90 29.29
N PRO A 550 36.96 16.50 29.92
CA PRO A 550 37.89 15.53 29.34
C PRO A 550 37.28 14.12 29.17
N HIS A 551 36.28 13.75 29.98
CA HIS A 551 35.67 12.42 29.98
C HIS A 551 34.21 12.41 29.51
N TRP A 552 33.62 13.58 29.22
CA TRP A 552 32.20 13.71 28.88
C TRP A 552 31.95 14.84 27.89
N ARG A 553 31.17 14.53 26.84
CA ARG A 553 30.67 15.50 25.87
C ARG A 553 29.14 15.39 25.80
N PRO A 554 28.38 16.31 26.43
CA PRO A 554 26.92 16.25 26.39
C PRO A 554 26.38 16.60 24.99
N VAL A 555 25.26 15.97 24.60
CA VAL A 555 24.44 16.52 23.52
C VAL A 555 23.91 17.88 23.98
N ARG A 556 24.04 18.89 23.14
CA ARG A 556 23.67 20.26 23.51
C ARG A 556 22.16 20.45 23.38
N VAL A 557 21.58 21.22 24.28
CA VAL A 557 20.16 21.56 24.23
C VAL A 557 20.00 23.06 23.96
N LEU A 558 19.34 23.40 22.86
CA LEU A 558 19.01 24.76 22.48
C LEU A 558 17.79 25.22 23.29
N ARG A 559 18.00 26.16 24.22
CA ARG A 559 16.94 26.75 25.06
C ARG A 559 16.89 28.27 24.86
N ARG A 560 16.46 28.71 23.69
CA ARG A 560 16.37 30.15 23.35
C ARG A 560 14.99 30.50 22.79
N ALA A 561 14.12 31.01 23.64
CA ALA A 561 12.81 31.53 23.21
C ALA A 561 12.97 32.64 22.16
N PRO A 562 12.08 32.73 21.15
CA PRO A 562 10.83 31.98 20.97
C PRO A 562 10.99 30.59 20.33
N ALA A 563 12.22 30.13 20.07
CA ALA A 563 12.47 28.83 19.46
C ALA A 563 12.11 27.66 20.40
N PRO A 564 11.64 26.52 19.86
CA PRO A 564 11.39 25.32 20.64
C PRO A 564 12.69 24.77 21.22
N VAL A 565 12.54 23.93 22.25
CA VAL A 565 13.67 23.23 22.85
C VAL A 565 14.08 22.10 21.91
N LEU A 566 15.29 22.21 21.34
CA LEU A 566 15.82 21.23 20.38
C LEU A 566 17.18 20.72 20.85
N LEU A 567 17.54 19.52 20.42
CA LEU A 567 18.90 19.02 20.50
C LEU A 567 19.74 19.65 19.38
N LEU A 568 20.96 20.08 19.71
CA LEU A 568 22.00 20.38 18.73
C LEU A 568 22.97 19.21 18.75
N ASP A 569 22.83 18.30 17.78
CA ASP A 569 23.57 17.05 17.74
C ASP A 569 24.70 17.11 16.71
N ASP A 570 25.91 17.28 17.22
CA ASP A 570 27.18 17.20 16.49
C ASP A 570 28.04 16.02 16.96
N LEU A 571 27.43 15.03 17.63
CA LEU A 571 28.11 13.89 18.23
C LEU A 571 27.66 12.54 17.68
N ASP A 572 26.37 12.38 17.32
CA ASP A 572 25.85 11.07 16.94
C ASP A 572 26.61 10.52 15.72
N PRO A 573 27.18 9.30 15.80
CA PRO A 573 27.95 8.72 14.70
C PRO A 573 27.11 8.40 13.45
N PHE A 574 25.77 8.34 13.57
CA PHE A 574 24.87 8.07 12.46
C PHE A 574 24.23 9.34 11.87
N ARG A 575 24.71 10.53 12.26
CA ARG A 575 24.13 11.82 11.86
C ARG A 575 24.43 12.25 10.42
N ASP A 576 25.42 11.64 9.78
CA ASP A 576 25.87 12.01 8.43
C ASP A 576 24.95 11.45 7.33
N ARG A 577 23.71 11.98 7.28
CA ARG A 577 22.60 11.49 6.43
C ARG A 577 21.88 12.63 5.72
N PHE A 578 22.63 13.66 5.38
CA PHE A 578 22.17 14.83 4.63
C PHE A 578 22.97 14.91 3.32
N ASP A 579 22.52 15.75 2.39
CA ASP A 579 23.23 15.96 1.12
C ASP A 579 24.60 16.64 1.28
N ALA A 580 24.86 17.24 2.46
CA ALA A 580 26.14 17.82 2.82
C ALA A 580 26.70 17.16 4.10
N PRO A 581 28.03 17.04 4.24
CA PRO A 581 28.64 16.37 5.40
C PRO A 581 28.30 17.06 6.72
N ALA A 582 28.01 16.27 7.74
CA ALA A 582 27.87 16.77 9.11
C ALA A 582 29.18 17.45 9.58
N ALA A 583 29.06 18.53 10.34
CA ALA A 583 30.22 19.19 10.92
C ALA A 583 30.80 18.35 12.08
N ASP A 584 32.07 18.60 12.38
CA ASP A 584 32.72 18.13 13.61
C ASP A 584 32.09 18.79 14.84
N ARG A 585 32.47 18.31 16.03
CA ARG A 585 32.04 18.88 17.32
C ARG A 585 32.33 20.38 17.34
N LEU A 586 31.28 21.18 17.45
CA LEU A 586 31.40 22.64 17.44
C LEU A 586 32.07 23.14 18.73
N GLY A 587 32.85 24.21 18.62
CA GLY A 587 33.31 24.98 19.78
C GLY A 587 32.13 25.68 20.48
N ALA A 588 32.28 25.98 21.77
CA ALA A 588 31.21 26.58 22.57
C ALA A 588 30.70 27.92 22.00
N GLU A 589 31.60 28.79 21.54
CA GLU A 589 31.24 30.09 20.93
C GLU A 589 30.49 29.92 19.61
N GLU A 590 30.91 28.96 18.79
CA GLU A 590 30.27 28.68 17.50
C GLU A 590 28.88 28.09 17.70
N ALA A 591 28.74 27.12 18.61
CA ALA A 591 27.46 26.53 18.97
C ALA A 591 26.48 27.61 19.47
N ASP A 592 26.94 28.54 20.30
CA ASP A 592 26.13 29.64 20.82
C ASP A 592 25.75 30.67 19.73
N ALA A 593 26.67 30.96 18.80
CA ALA A 593 26.39 31.82 17.65
C ALA A 593 25.34 31.19 16.71
N ARG A 594 25.42 29.89 16.43
CA ARG A 594 24.41 29.16 15.65
C ARG A 594 23.07 29.12 16.37
N ALA A 595 23.06 28.92 17.70
CA ALA A 595 21.85 28.94 18.51
C ALA A 595 21.13 30.29 18.46
N ARG A 596 21.88 31.41 18.53
CA ARG A 596 21.30 32.77 18.37
C ARG A 596 20.66 32.96 16.99
N ARG A 597 21.40 32.61 15.93
CA ARG A 597 20.90 32.76 14.56
C ARG A 597 19.65 31.91 14.29
N PHE A 598 19.62 30.69 14.84
CA PHE A 598 18.42 29.85 14.79
C PHE A 598 17.24 30.50 15.50
N ALA A 599 17.43 31.05 16.69
CA ALA A 599 16.35 31.72 17.42
C ALA A 599 15.81 32.96 16.68
N GLU A 600 16.69 33.74 16.06
CA GLU A 600 16.30 34.87 15.19
C GLU A 600 15.50 34.40 13.97
N ALA A 601 15.98 33.37 13.28
CA ALA A 601 15.28 32.77 12.14
C ALA A 601 13.91 32.19 12.54
N TRP A 602 13.85 31.53 13.70
CA TRP A 602 12.60 30.97 14.23
C TRP A 602 11.58 32.05 14.57
N SER A 603 12.02 33.19 15.13
CA SER A 603 11.13 34.33 15.37
C SER A 603 10.48 34.81 14.08
N LEU A 604 11.24 34.92 12.99
CA LEU A 604 10.70 35.30 11.68
C LEU A 604 9.65 34.30 11.18
N LEU A 605 9.86 33.01 11.40
CA LEU A 605 8.90 31.96 11.03
C LEU A 605 7.64 31.99 11.90
N ALA A 606 7.79 32.15 13.21
CA ALA A 606 6.67 32.24 14.14
C ALA A 606 5.77 33.44 13.84
N ASP A 607 6.34 34.56 13.40
CA ASP A 607 5.60 35.76 13.04
C ASP A 607 4.91 35.63 11.67
N ALA A 608 5.62 35.11 10.66
CA ALA A 608 5.11 35.06 9.29
C ALA A 608 4.19 33.86 9.01
N VAL A 609 4.50 32.69 9.58
CA VAL A 609 3.82 31.41 9.34
C VAL A 609 3.53 30.66 10.65
N PRO A 610 2.78 31.27 11.60
CA PRO A 610 2.60 30.75 12.96
C PRO A 610 2.10 29.30 13.02
N GLY A 611 1.20 28.91 12.10
CA GLY A 611 0.68 27.54 12.04
C GLY A 611 1.76 26.50 11.71
N GLN A 612 2.60 26.77 10.71
CA GLN A 612 3.70 25.89 10.32
C GLN A 612 4.82 25.89 11.34
N ALA A 613 5.12 27.03 11.96
CA ALA A 613 6.10 27.11 13.04
C ALA A 613 5.64 26.30 14.27
N ALA A 614 4.37 26.39 14.65
CA ALA A 614 3.79 25.60 15.74
C ALA A 614 3.79 24.10 15.43
N GLU A 615 3.53 23.72 14.18
CA GLU A 615 3.63 22.34 13.74
C GLU A 615 5.08 21.83 13.81
N ALA A 616 6.02 22.57 13.22
CA ALA A 616 7.43 22.23 13.25
C ALA A 616 7.97 22.10 14.67
N ALA A 617 7.54 22.96 15.61
CA ALA A 617 7.89 22.87 17.02
C ALA A 617 7.48 21.55 17.70
N ARG A 618 6.43 20.88 17.20
CA ARG A 618 5.97 19.59 17.74
C ARG A 618 6.72 18.40 17.19
N THR A 619 7.14 18.45 15.92
CA THR A 619 7.79 17.31 15.25
C THR A 619 9.31 17.40 15.24
N LEU A 620 9.88 18.60 15.24
CA LEU A 620 11.32 18.83 15.20
C LEU A 620 11.91 18.60 16.58
N THR A 621 12.91 17.72 16.68
CA THR A 621 13.59 17.39 17.93
C THR A 621 15.08 17.72 17.89
N THR A 622 15.69 17.66 16.70
CA THR A 622 17.15 17.68 16.54
C THR A 622 17.57 18.57 15.37
N LEU A 623 18.59 19.40 15.61
CA LEU A 623 19.34 20.13 14.59
C LEU A 623 20.74 19.56 14.49
N THR A 624 21.18 19.31 13.27
CA THR A 624 22.52 18.76 13.01
C THR A 624 23.34 19.76 12.22
N PRO A 625 24.43 20.28 12.81
CA PRO A 625 25.33 21.17 12.11
C PRO A 625 25.89 20.49 10.86
N LEU A 626 25.78 21.15 9.71
CA LEU A 626 26.47 20.74 8.48
C LEU A 626 27.70 21.61 8.26
N SER A 627 28.70 21.04 7.59
CA SER A 627 29.94 21.71 7.20
C SER A 627 29.73 22.75 6.09
N ALA A 628 28.74 22.54 5.22
CA ALA A 628 28.38 23.39 4.10
C ALA A 628 26.89 23.26 3.76
N GLY A 629 26.43 24.06 2.80
CA GLY A 629 25.07 23.97 2.26
C GLY A 629 24.00 24.73 3.05
N ALA A 630 22.77 24.67 2.54
CA ALA A 630 21.58 25.22 3.19
C ALA A 630 20.98 24.23 4.19
N ALA A 631 19.86 24.59 4.81
CA ALA A 631 19.13 23.64 5.63
C ALA A 631 18.54 22.51 4.77
N ALA A 632 18.61 21.27 5.26
CA ALA A 632 18.21 20.07 4.55
C ALA A 632 17.45 19.09 5.46
N PRO A 633 16.45 18.36 4.93
CA PRO A 633 15.80 17.29 5.69
C PRO A 633 16.75 16.11 5.90
N GLY A 634 16.58 15.38 7.01
CA GLY A 634 17.27 14.10 7.20
C GLY A 634 16.81 13.04 6.19
N ARG A 635 17.62 12.00 6.00
CA ARG A 635 17.30 10.91 5.07
C ARG A 635 16.06 10.11 5.49
N HIS A 636 15.87 9.87 6.78
CA HIS A 636 14.85 8.97 7.30
C HIS A 636 14.24 9.51 8.59
N GLY A 637 12.96 9.19 8.82
CA GLY A 637 12.25 9.52 10.05
C GLY A 637 11.97 11.02 10.25
N PRO A 638 11.04 11.37 11.15
CA PRO A 638 10.74 12.75 11.46
C PRO A 638 11.80 13.35 12.39
N GLY A 639 11.86 14.67 12.43
CA GLY A 639 12.41 15.39 13.58
C GLY A 639 13.88 15.80 13.53
N ALA A 640 14.64 15.47 12.48
CA ALA A 640 15.99 16.04 12.26
C ALA A 640 16.07 16.96 11.04
N LEU A 641 16.70 18.12 11.23
CA LEU A 641 17.11 19.01 10.13
C LEU A 641 18.62 19.27 10.19
N GLY A 642 19.27 19.14 9.05
CA GLY A 642 20.64 19.55 8.85
C GLY A 642 20.68 21.05 8.64
N VAL A 643 21.57 21.76 9.31
CA VAL A 643 21.73 23.21 9.22
C VAL A 643 23.18 23.54 8.92
N GLY A 644 23.47 23.89 7.67
CA GLY A 644 24.77 24.40 7.28
C GLY A 644 25.06 25.79 7.82
N PRO A 645 26.24 26.35 7.52
CA PRO A 645 26.60 27.74 7.84
C PRO A 645 25.77 28.67 6.95
N ALA A 646 24.49 28.87 7.30
CA ALA A 646 23.59 29.73 6.56
C ALA A 646 24.10 31.18 6.53
N ALA A 647 23.63 31.94 5.53
CA ALA A 647 23.69 33.40 5.55
C ALA A 647 22.83 33.96 6.71
N ASP A 648 22.48 35.25 6.67
CA ASP A 648 21.70 35.93 7.71
C ASP A 648 20.41 35.19 8.18
N ALA A 649 19.81 35.65 9.27
CA ALA A 649 18.64 35.01 9.88
C ALA A 649 17.46 34.80 8.91
N ARG A 650 17.30 35.68 7.91
CA ARG A 650 16.22 35.58 6.91
C ARG A 650 16.46 34.44 5.92
N GLY A 651 17.68 34.30 5.42
CA GLY A 651 18.07 33.17 4.57
C GLY A 651 17.92 31.83 5.32
N LEU A 652 18.30 31.80 6.59
CA LEU A 652 18.12 30.61 7.44
C LEU A 652 16.63 30.29 7.65
N ALA A 653 15.76 31.28 7.92
CA ALA A 653 14.33 31.06 8.10
C ALA A 653 13.70 30.39 6.87
N LEU A 654 13.97 30.91 5.67
CA LEU A 654 13.45 30.34 4.43
C LEU A 654 13.96 28.90 4.20
N GLY A 655 15.26 28.67 4.43
CA GLY A 655 15.86 27.35 4.32
C GLY A 655 15.26 26.33 5.30
N LEU A 656 15.07 26.73 6.56
CA LEU A 656 14.45 25.88 7.60
C LEU A 656 13.02 25.50 7.23
N LEU A 657 12.24 26.45 6.71
CA LEU A 657 10.87 26.18 6.31
C LEU A 657 10.81 25.17 5.16
N GLY A 658 11.60 25.37 4.10
CA GLY A 658 11.67 24.42 2.98
C GLY A 658 12.14 23.04 3.43
N ALA A 659 13.18 22.98 4.26
CA ALA A 659 13.70 21.72 4.80
C ALA A 659 12.68 21.00 5.68
N PHE A 660 11.94 21.73 6.52
CA PHE A 660 10.84 21.19 7.33
C PHE A 660 9.72 20.60 6.44
N ARG A 661 9.29 21.32 5.40
CA ARG A 661 8.25 20.81 4.49
C ARG A 661 8.67 19.52 3.80
N ARG A 662 9.92 19.46 3.30
CA ARG A 662 10.46 18.23 2.71
C ARG A 662 10.57 17.08 3.73
N ALA A 663 11.01 17.38 4.95
CA ALA A 663 11.11 16.38 6.02
C ALA A 663 9.73 15.83 6.38
N LYS A 664 8.72 16.69 6.53
CA LYS A 664 7.35 16.27 6.83
C LYS A 664 6.75 15.41 5.72
N LEU A 665 6.91 15.79 4.46
CA LEU A 665 6.39 14.97 3.35
C LEU A 665 7.07 13.61 3.29
N ARG A 666 8.39 13.55 3.52
CA ARG A 666 9.12 12.29 3.58
C ARG A 666 8.64 11.41 4.73
N ALA A 667 8.50 11.99 5.92
CA ALA A 667 7.96 11.32 7.10
C ALA A 667 6.57 10.72 6.80
N LEU A 668 5.66 11.50 6.22
CA LEU A 668 4.35 10.99 5.79
C LEU A 668 4.48 9.82 4.80
N GLY A 669 5.33 9.94 3.78
CA GLY A 669 5.54 8.88 2.79
C GLY A 669 6.19 7.59 3.33
N GLU A 670 6.77 7.60 4.53
CA GLU A 670 7.30 6.39 5.18
C GLU A 670 6.22 5.59 5.91
N VAL A 671 5.10 6.22 6.30
CA VAL A 671 4.02 5.60 7.09
C VAL A 671 2.65 5.65 6.42
N THR A 672 2.57 6.26 5.23
CA THR A 672 1.34 6.36 4.42
C THR A 672 1.67 6.20 2.95
N ASP A 673 0.74 5.59 2.21
CA ASP A 673 0.81 5.52 0.75
C ASP A 673 0.14 6.77 0.17
N LEU A 674 0.90 7.84 -0.06
CA LEU A 674 0.37 9.09 -0.67
C LEU A 674 0.14 8.95 -2.18
N TYR A 675 0.82 8.01 -2.82
CA TYR A 675 0.74 7.71 -4.24
C TYR A 675 1.26 6.29 -4.52
N ALA A 676 0.94 5.76 -5.69
CA ALA A 676 1.44 4.47 -6.17
C ALA A 676 1.87 4.54 -7.63
N LEU A 677 2.73 3.61 -8.05
CA LEU A 677 3.25 3.50 -9.42
C LEU A 677 4.01 4.75 -9.93
N ASP A 678 4.79 5.38 -9.05
CA ASP A 678 5.57 6.58 -9.42
C ASP A 678 6.48 6.35 -10.63
N GLY A 679 6.55 7.36 -11.50
CA GLY A 679 7.30 7.29 -12.75
C GLY A 679 6.61 6.55 -13.90
N THR A 680 5.43 5.96 -13.66
CA THR A 680 4.62 5.35 -14.74
C THR A 680 4.04 6.41 -15.69
N TRP A 681 3.67 7.58 -15.15
CA TRP A 681 3.34 8.76 -15.93
C TRP A 681 4.37 9.87 -15.67
N GLU A 682 4.54 10.73 -16.67
CA GLU A 682 5.36 11.92 -16.57
C GLU A 682 4.49 13.17 -16.58
N HIS A 683 4.71 14.05 -15.61
CA HIS A 683 3.94 15.27 -15.41
C HIS A 683 4.78 16.51 -15.73
N ARG A 684 4.16 17.57 -16.25
CA ARG A 684 4.84 18.87 -16.40
C ARG A 684 4.70 19.68 -15.12
N THR A 685 5.73 20.43 -14.74
CA THR A 685 5.61 21.37 -13.62
C THR A 685 5.02 22.70 -14.11
N PRO A 686 4.07 23.32 -13.38
CA PRO A 686 3.53 24.64 -13.78
C PRO A 686 4.54 25.80 -13.72
N TRP A 687 5.64 25.62 -12.99
CA TRP A 687 6.72 26.60 -12.83
C TRP A 687 7.95 26.30 -13.69
N GLY A 688 7.89 25.31 -14.59
CA GLY A 688 9.00 24.92 -15.46
C GLY A 688 8.54 24.26 -16.75
N SER A 689 9.49 23.82 -17.58
CA SER A 689 9.21 23.05 -18.80
C SER A 689 9.62 21.58 -18.69
N GLU A 690 10.15 21.17 -17.53
CA GLU A 690 10.63 19.82 -17.28
C GLU A 690 9.46 18.85 -17.08
N ARG A 691 9.67 17.60 -17.51
CA ARG A 691 8.78 16.48 -17.16
C ARG A 691 9.38 15.76 -15.96
N VAL A 692 8.56 15.56 -14.93
CA VAL A 692 8.97 15.00 -13.65
C VAL A 692 8.06 13.82 -13.26
N THR A 693 8.56 12.98 -12.35
CA THR A 693 7.76 11.94 -11.70
C THR A 693 6.66 12.55 -10.83
N PHE A 694 5.64 11.77 -10.49
CA PHE A 694 4.56 12.22 -9.60
C PHE A 694 5.10 12.59 -8.22
N SER A 695 5.98 11.77 -7.64
CA SER A 695 6.62 12.03 -6.35
C SER A 695 7.33 13.38 -6.31
N ARG A 696 8.03 13.74 -7.39
CA ARG A 696 8.71 15.03 -7.52
C ARG A 696 7.73 16.18 -7.70
N LEU A 697 6.69 16.01 -8.52
CA LEU A 697 5.63 17.02 -8.64
C LEU A 697 4.97 17.29 -7.28
N LEU A 698 4.61 16.24 -6.53
CA LEU A 698 4.03 16.36 -5.20
C LEU A 698 4.98 17.05 -4.23
N ALA A 699 6.26 16.65 -4.20
CA ALA A 699 7.26 17.24 -3.32
C ALA A 699 7.50 18.73 -3.58
N GLU A 700 7.68 19.11 -4.85
CA GLU A 700 7.86 20.51 -5.24
C GLU A 700 6.60 21.33 -4.93
N THR A 701 5.40 20.79 -5.22
CA THR A 701 4.13 21.47 -4.92
C THR A 701 3.95 21.69 -3.42
N TYR A 702 4.21 20.66 -2.61
CA TYR A 702 4.05 20.68 -1.16
C TYR A 702 5.01 21.67 -0.48
N GLU A 703 6.26 21.73 -0.95
CA GLU A 703 7.24 22.70 -0.50
C GLU A 703 6.84 24.12 -0.90
N ARG A 704 6.55 24.35 -2.19
CA ARG A 704 6.19 25.69 -2.71
C ARG A 704 4.92 26.24 -2.07
N ALA A 705 3.92 25.40 -1.83
CA ALA A 705 2.72 25.79 -1.10
C ALA A 705 3.04 26.29 0.30
N GLY A 706 3.96 25.61 1.01
CA GLY A 706 4.39 26.01 2.33
C GLY A 706 5.22 27.30 2.34
N LEU A 707 6.22 27.40 1.46
CA LEU A 707 7.01 28.61 1.27
C LEU A 707 6.15 29.81 0.84
N GLY A 708 5.09 29.55 0.08
CA GLY A 708 4.11 30.53 -0.39
C GLY A 708 3.39 31.29 0.73
N LEU A 709 3.30 30.71 1.93
CA LEU A 709 2.76 31.40 3.11
C LEU A 709 3.72 32.45 3.66
N TYR A 710 5.04 32.26 3.46
CA TYR A 710 6.08 33.19 3.89
C TYR A 710 6.41 34.23 2.80
N ASP A 711 6.47 33.78 1.54
CA ASP A 711 6.68 34.61 0.36
C ASP A 711 5.70 34.20 -0.76
N PRO A 712 4.67 35.02 -1.06
CA PRO A 712 3.65 34.70 -2.05
C PRO A 712 4.16 34.39 -3.47
N GLY A 713 5.40 34.77 -3.81
CA GLY A 713 6.01 34.45 -5.10
C GLY A 713 6.09 32.95 -5.38
N PHE A 714 6.17 32.11 -4.34
CA PHE A 714 6.19 30.64 -4.49
C PHE A 714 4.83 30.04 -4.86
N LEU A 715 3.72 30.76 -4.66
CA LEU A 715 2.37 30.27 -4.98
C LEU A 715 2.07 30.26 -6.49
N ALA A 716 2.91 30.89 -7.31
CA ALA A 716 2.78 30.83 -8.76
C ALA A 716 2.83 29.36 -9.24
N GLY A 717 1.76 28.93 -9.92
CA GLY A 717 1.59 27.58 -10.45
C GLY A 717 1.12 26.52 -9.43
N VAL A 718 1.08 26.82 -8.14
CA VAL A 718 0.68 25.84 -7.09
C VAL A 718 -0.77 25.37 -7.25
N PRO A 719 -1.79 26.24 -7.48
CA PRO A 719 -3.16 25.76 -7.67
C PRO A 719 -3.32 24.81 -8.85
N GLU A 720 -2.66 25.10 -9.98
CA GLU A 720 -2.64 24.23 -11.16
C GLU A 720 -1.99 22.89 -10.85
N ALA A 721 -0.85 22.88 -10.13
CA ALA A 721 -0.19 21.64 -9.73
C ALA A 721 -1.07 20.79 -8.78
N LEU A 722 -1.78 21.41 -7.85
CA LEU A 722 -2.72 20.70 -6.97
C LEU A 722 -3.87 20.07 -7.79
N ASP A 723 -4.40 20.77 -8.80
CA ASP A 723 -5.42 20.22 -9.71
C ASP A 723 -4.86 19.03 -10.51
N MET A 724 -3.60 19.12 -10.96
CA MET A 724 -2.92 18.03 -11.67
C MET A 724 -2.74 16.80 -10.78
N ILE A 725 -2.27 16.99 -9.55
CA ILE A 725 -2.02 15.91 -8.58
C ILE A 725 -3.33 15.20 -8.21
N GLU A 726 -4.39 15.96 -7.92
CA GLU A 726 -5.70 15.44 -7.53
C GLU A 726 -6.35 14.58 -8.62
N ASN A 727 -6.07 14.89 -9.88
CA ASN A 727 -6.57 14.20 -11.06
C ASN A 727 -5.56 13.20 -11.67
N ALA A 728 -4.42 12.95 -11.01
CA ALA A 728 -3.46 11.95 -11.46
C ALA A 728 -3.96 10.53 -11.18
N ALA A 729 -3.46 9.53 -11.92
CA ALA A 729 -3.83 8.13 -11.68
C ALA A 729 -3.05 7.53 -10.49
N GLU A 730 -1.91 8.12 -10.16
CA GLU A 730 -1.00 7.70 -9.10
C GLU A 730 -1.51 8.05 -7.70
N VAL A 731 -2.31 9.10 -7.56
CA VAL A 731 -2.74 9.59 -6.25
C VAL A 731 -3.64 8.57 -5.55
N THR A 732 -3.41 8.37 -4.26
CA THR A 732 -4.26 7.56 -3.39
C THR A 732 -5.29 8.43 -2.67
N VAL A 733 -6.16 7.81 -1.88
CA VAL A 733 -7.06 8.54 -0.98
C VAL A 733 -6.28 9.44 -0.01
N ASP A 734 -5.23 8.92 0.63
CA ASP A 734 -4.37 9.69 1.53
C ASP A 734 -3.68 10.86 0.82
N GLY A 735 -3.19 10.64 -0.41
CA GLY A 735 -2.64 11.69 -1.25
C GLY A 735 -3.65 12.81 -1.55
N LYS A 736 -4.91 12.46 -1.84
CA LYS A 736 -5.99 13.44 -2.05
C LYS A 736 -6.31 14.21 -0.77
N GLN A 737 -6.31 13.56 0.40
CA GLN A 737 -6.50 14.26 1.68
C GLN A 737 -5.37 15.24 1.96
N LEU A 738 -4.12 14.87 1.67
CA LEU A 738 -2.97 15.77 1.76
C LEU A 738 -3.16 16.99 0.84
N VAL A 739 -3.56 16.79 -0.41
CA VAL A 739 -3.84 17.87 -1.37
C VAL A 739 -4.94 18.80 -0.85
N ALA A 740 -6.04 18.25 -0.33
CA ALA A 740 -7.13 19.02 0.25
C ALA A 740 -6.67 19.84 1.47
N ALA A 741 -5.84 19.26 2.34
CA ALA A 741 -5.24 19.96 3.48
C ALA A 741 -4.35 21.12 3.03
N VAL A 742 -3.52 20.93 2.00
CA VAL A 742 -2.67 21.97 1.41
C VAL A 742 -3.51 23.10 0.79
N ARG A 743 -4.59 22.77 0.06
CA ARG A 743 -5.52 23.79 -0.46
C ARG A 743 -6.12 24.64 0.65
N LYS A 744 -6.55 24.00 1.73
CA LYS A 744 -7.09 24.70 2.91
C LYS A 744 -6.04 25.62 3.53
N GLU A 745 -4.82 25.13 3.70
CA GLU A 745 -3.66 25.88 4.22
C GLU A 745 -3.40 27.17 3.40
N ILE A 746 -3.32 27.09 2.08
CA ILE A 746 -3.05 28.26 1.22
C ILE A 746 -4.27 29.20 1.06
N SER A 747 -5.49 28.67 1.17
CA SER A 747 -6.72 29.47 1.02
C SER A 747 -6.92 30.48 2.15
N GLY A 748 -6.35 30.22 3.33
CA GLY A 748 -6.36 31.13 4.48
C GLY A 748 -5.68 32.48 4.22
N ILE A 749 -4.90 32.60 3.14
CA ILE A 749 -4.27 33.86 2.70
C ILE A 749 -5.28 34.81 2.01
N ARG A 750 -6.41 34.30 1.48
CA ARG A 750 -7.47 35.14 0.89
C ARG A 750 -8.39 35.72 1.97
N SER A 751 -7.83 36.44 2.94
CA SER A 751 -8.50 37.57 3.59
C SER A 751 -7.51 38.45 4.35
N PRO A 752 -7.05 39.54 3.71
CA PRO A 752 -6.79 40.79 4.39
C PRO A 752 -7.89 41.80 4.02
N ALA A 753 -8.50 42.35 5.07
CA ALA A 753 -9.44 43.46 5.08
C ALA A 753 -9.39 44.40 3.87
N ALA A 754 -10.54 44.60 3.22
CA ALA A 754 -10.81 45.84 2.51
C ALA A 754 -10.70 46.99 3.52
N THR A 755 -9.61 47.74 3.46
CA THR A 755 -9.42 48.99 4.19
C THR A 755 -10.56 49.96 3.82
N PRO A 756 -11.16 50.66 4.79
CA PRO A 756 -12.30 51.53 4.52
C PRO A 756 -11.81 52.73 3.72
N ARG A 757 -12.29 52.88 2.48
CA ARG A 757 -12.08 54.12 1.73
C ARG A 757 -12.86 55.24 2.39
N ASP A 758 -12.07 56.26 2.69
CA ASP A 758 -12.40 57.53 3.29
C ASP A 758 -13.61 58.23 2.63
N LYS A 759 -14.43 58.86 3.47
CA LYS A 759 -15.59 59.67 3.09
C LYS A 759 -15.19 61.14 3.03
N SER A 760 -15.04 61.70 1.82
CA SER A 760 -15.37 63.08 1.42
C SER A 760 -14.93 63.21 -0.05
N LEU A 761 -15.70 63.68 -1.04
CA LEU A 761 -16.64 64.78 -1.16
C LEU A 761 -17.70 64.44 -2.23
N SER A 762 -18.95 64.84 -2.00
CA SER A 762 -19.96 65.08 -3.06
C SER A 762 -19.68 66.44 -3.74
N PRO A 763 -20.17 66.76 -4.97
CA PRO A 763 -21.59 66.86 -5.33
C PRO A 763 -21.86 66.20 -6.72
N ALA A 764 -23.05 65.97 -7.28
CA ALA A 764 -24.38 66.54 -7.14
C ALA A 764 -25.39 65.55 -7.78
N GLY A 765 -26.67 65.65 -7.44
CA GLY A 765 -27.75 65.40 -8.40
C GLY A 765 -28.71 64.25 -8.11
N HIS A 766 -29.89 64.63 -7.63
CA HIS A 766 -31.22 64.05 -7.91
C HIS A 766 -31.61 62.68 -7.32
N THR A 767 -32.34 62.76 -6.20
CA THR A 767 -33.50 61.91 -5.85
C THR A 767 -34.74 62.36 -6.68
N PRO A 768 -35.91 61.66 -6.70
CA PRO A 768 -36.40 60.64 -5.76
C PRO A 768 -37.10 59.39 -6.36
N GLY A 769 -37.29 58.37 -5.52
CA GLY A 769 -38.21 57.25 -5.78
C GLY A 769 -38.25 56.21 -4.66
N ILE A 770 -38.98 56.52 -3.58
CA ILE A 770 -39.55 55.59 -2.56
C ILE A 770 -41.09 55.70 -2.76
N PRO A 771 -42.00 54.74 -2.45
CA PRO A 771 -41.96 53.67 -1.43
C PRO A 771 -42.56 52.32 -1.97
N ALA A 772 -42.86 51.23 -1.24
CA ALA A 772 -43.10 50.91 0.17
C ALA A 772 -43.15 49.38 0.34
N SER A 773 -43.11 48.92 1.61
CA SER A 773 -43.90 47.79 2.16
C SER A 773 -43.52 46.35 1.72
N GLY A 774 -43.28 45.36 2.59
CA GLY A 774 -43.56 45.30 4.03
C GLY A 774 -43.13 43.99 4.70
N ARG A 775 -42.84 44.13 5.99
CA ARG A 775 -42.92 43.22 7.16
C ARG A 775 -42.94 41.68 7.01
N LYS A 776 -42.00 41.09 7.78
CA LYS A 776 -42.10 40.03 8.81
C LYS A 776 -42.64 38.64 8.42
N VAL A 777 -41.89 37.59 8.75
CA VAL A 777 -42.18 36.60 9.83
C VAL A 777 -40.84 35.94 10.28
N MET A 778 -40.66 35.77 11.59
CA MET A 778 -39.66 34.89 12.23
C MET A 778 -40.36 33.75 12.98
N PHE A 779 -39.56 32.74 13.34
CA PHE A 779 -39.76 31.57 14.22
C PHE A 779 -40.40 30.37 13.49
N GLU A 780 -39.82 29.16 13.48
CA GLU A 780 -38.87 28.49 14.39
C GLU A 780 -37.59 27.98 13.69
#